data_AF-A0A6V7VSD3-F1
#
_entry.id   AF-A0A6V7VSD3-F1
#
_cell.length_a   1.000
_cell.length_b   1.000
_cell.length_c   1.000
_cell.angle_alpha   90.00
_cell.angle_beta   90.00
_cell.angle_gamma   90.00
#
_symmetry.space_group_name_H-M   'P 1'
#
loop_
_entity.id
_entity.type
_entity.pdbx_description
1 polymer ?
#
loop_
_entity_poly.entity_id
_entity_poly.type
_entity_poly.pdbx_seq_one_letter_code
_entity_poly.pdbx_strand_id
1 'polypeptide(L)'
;MSQRNFGEYSINHFYKEDASENLKSSRFKIGVLRTVFTVKNVDDAPDGSDKLLEDLVDHFIAKADKAAGEKSEKCSIIIRSSVLEKPIQIPYRGLAQNTPQVVMEQFDAVDQSGKRMGRPSLYSQPIHIEIVMGPSHDEALELIKEGHGGMGRNSREIHQGVDINNLIQVHNESLNPPANIHCLLLAVQLKIKHVNLQKTTVANNKFHRLINGQNNRAKIERTLLIKEMLQQMPRYGIRYPTYAPQYTVEEHVPLIQRFLYLRFPGKYRISVFGEQGRIRPIWKGAERAEHEIALYLKGEHYYGIKNLNALFGSYYCIDCETPYTKKFAHRHKCVAKCPRCCGIGFGFPCKVIEGYSKKCLQCANIFKNPECYKRHIEKGICNIFKRCEKCGHIYRVRKVNYQKSESESTDESELTADENNGHVCYIHYCTLCRSYHKREERCYVQPLVPKNDLEYLLIVFDFECELISPARNDQEWKKLQNDALMPLITAPTDENYQIHHVNCALLMCARCIGNDNWKNEKTGRCKTCGMDMPRMRTWTAADFSNPLREFLEWLINGLGNKRSGKTYAISHYGGRYDMHLLLGELIKHFGIEPKITRTGNKLYEVLIKKQRNRFPYISFRDSFNWTMLKLEQLPKALALEIDEGGKSFFPHGWNFNKNMNVRLDGLPDQQYYYPDSMGKERRKKFEEWYEKIKMNHFVFVNKLSNIVNKMFVF
;
A
#
# COMPACT_ATOMS: atom_id res chain seq x y z
N MET A 1 18.26 34.59 -33.21
CA MET A 1 16.82 34.79 -33.53
C MET A 1 16.44 36.19 -33.99
N SER A 2 17.22 37.24 -33.70
CA SER A 2 16.98 38.60 -34.24
C SER A 2 17.12 38.75 -35.77
N GLN A 3 17.28 37.64 -36.51
CA GLN A 3 17.51 37.63 -37.95
C GLN A 3 16.73 36.52 -38.71
N ARG A 4 15.83 35.76 -38.05
CA ARG A 4 14.93 34.86 -38.78
C ARG A 4 13.64 35.61 -39.15
N ASN A 5 13.39 35.77 -40.45
CA ASN A 5 12.18 36.39 -40.98
C ASN A 5 10.98 35.43 -40.81
N PHE A 6 10.06 35.75 -39.89
CA PHE A 6 8.75 35.08 -39.78
C PHE A 6 7.72 35.72 -40.73
N GLY A 7 8.11 35.97 -41.98
CA GLY A 7 7.27 36.67 -42.97
C GLY A 7 6.91 38.10 -42.54
N GLU A 8 5.62 38.44 -42.54
CA GLU A 8 5.09 39.77 -42.22
C GLU A 8 4.93 40.04 -40.70
N TYR A 9 5.10 39.02 -39.84
CA TYR A 9 4.83 39.10 -38.39
C TYR A 9 6.11 39.07 -37.54
N SER A 10 6.12 39.81 -36.42
CA SER A 10 7.22 39.75 -35.43
C SER A 10 7.08 38.54 -34.51
N ILE A 11 8.18 38.02 -33.94
CA ILE A 11 8.17 36.82 -33.08
C ILE A 11 7.21 36.95 -31.87
N ASN A 12 7.00 38.18 -31.36
CA ASN A 12 6.08 38.47 -30.25
C ASN A 12 4.61 38.28 -30.64
N HIS A 13 4.30 38.14 -31.94
CA HIS A 13 2.97 37.78 -32.41
C HIS A 13 2.58 36.36 -32.00
N PHE A 14 3.57 35.45 -31.90
CA PHE A 14 3.36 34.03 -31.70
C PHE A 14 3.45 33.57 -30.24
N TYR A 15 3.85 34.44 -29.32
CA TYR A 15 3.90 34.11 -27.90
C TYR A 15 3.61 35.31 -26.99
N LYS A 16 3.11 35.02 -25.79
CA LYS A 16 3.00 35.96 -24.69
C LYS A 16 3.80 35.43 -23.50
N GLU A 17 4.79 36.19 -23.04
CA GLU A 17 5.51 35.86 -21.80
C GLU A 17 4.63 36.20 -20.59
N ASP A 18 4.39 35.21 -19.72
CA ASP A 18 3.48 35.33 -18.58
C ASP A 18 4.22 35.62 -17.27
N ALA A 19 5.42 35.04 -17.08
CA ALA A 19 6.28 35.32 -15.94
C ALA A 19 7.73 34.90 -16.24
N SER A 20 8.71 35.73 -15.85
CA SER A 20 10.11 35.31 -15.75
C SER A 20 10.65 35.78 -14.41
N GLU A 21 10.98 34.84 -13.52
CA GLU A 21 11.36 35.13 -12.14
C GLU A 21 12.57 34.30 -11.70
N ASN A 22 13.50 34.96 -11.00
CA ASN A 22 14.64 34.32 -10.36
C ASN A 22 14.25 33.89 -8.94
N LEU A 23 13.94 32.61 -8.76
CA LEU A 23 13.57 32.02 -7.48
C LEU A 23 14.82 31.68 -6.69
N LYS A 24 15.22 32.57 -5.78
CA LYS A 24 16.29 32.30 -4.81
C LYS A 24 15.74 31.52 -3.62
N SER A 25 16.19 30.29 -3.45
CA SER A 25 15.92 29.54 -2.22
C SER A 25 16.71 30.12 -1.06
N SER A 26 16.04 30.81 -0.13
CA SER A 26 16.66 31.32 1.10
C SER A 26 17.29 30.21 1.96
N ARG A 27 16.81 28.96 1.81
CA ARG A 27 17.26 27.79 2.56
C ARG A 27 18.47 27.10 1.95
N PHE A 28 18.63 27.16 0.63
CA PHE A 28 19.71 26.45 -0.08
C PHE A 28 20.71 27.41 -0.75
N LYS A 29 20.45 28.73 -0.71
CA LYS A 29 21.20 29.78 -1.44
C LYS A 29 21.36 29.51 -2.95
N ILE A 30 20.52 28.63 -3.51
CA ILE A 30 20.48 28.31 -4.95
C ILE A 30 19.45 29.20 -5.63
N GLY A 31 19.83 29.83 -6.74
CA GLY A 31 18.93 30.52 -7.66
C GLY A 31 18.40 29.55 -8.72
N VAL A 32 17.09 29.52 -8.90
CA VAL A 32 16.42 28.76 -9.96
C VAL A 32 15.69 29.76 -10.84
N LEU A 33 15.96 29.75 -12.14
CA LEU A 33 15.26 30.63 -13.07
C LEU A 33 14.00 29.90 -13.56
N ARG A 34 12.86 30.58 -13.46
CA ARG A 34 11.57 30.08 -13.91
C ARG A 34 11.01 31.03 -14.96
N THR A 35 10.78 30.51 -16.16
CA THR A 35 10.16 31.26 -17.26
C THR A 35 8.90 30.55 -17.73
N VAL A 36 7.82 31.30 -17.88
CA VAL A 36 6.51 30.83 -18.32
C VAL A 36 6.05 31.69 -19.48
N PHE A 37 5.65 31.04 -20.57
CA PHE A 37 5.09 31.72 -21.73
C PHE A 37 3.96 30.90 -22.35
N THR A 38 3.07 31.59 -23.04
CA THR A 38 1.94 31.02 -23.76
C THR A 38 2.15 31.19 -25.26
N VAL A 39 2.10 30.10 -26.01
CA VAL A 39 2.13 30.10 -27.47
C VAL A 39 0.73 30.38 -28.01
N LYS A 40 0.64 31.27 -29.01
CA LYS A 40 -0.61 31.74 -29.64
C LYS A 40 -0.42 31.91 -31.14
N ASN A 41 -1.53 32.09 -31.87
CA ASN A 41 -1.54 32.38 -33.31
C ASN A 41 -0.72 31.36 -34.13
N VAL A 42 -0.86 30.08 -33.75
CA VAL A 42 -0.03 29.00 -34.29
C VAL A 42 -0.31 28.76 -35.77
N ASP A 43 -1.54 29.03 -36.22
CA ASP A 43 -1.98 28.85 -37.60
C ASP A 43 -1.37 29.90 -38.56
N ASP A 44 -0.88 31.03 -38.04
CA ASP A 44 -0.26 32.11 -38.82
C ASP A 44 1.25 31.86 -39.09
N ALA A 45 1.78 30.70 -38.67
CA ALA A 45 3.19 30.35 -38.77
C ALA A 45 3.60 29.94 -40.22
N PRO A 46 4.56 30.63 -40.87
CA PRO A 46 4.93 30.37 -42.27
C PRO A 46 5.45 28.94 -42.52
N ASP A 47 6.23 28.41 -41.57
CA ASP A 47 6.89 27.11 -41.66
C ASP A 47 6.11 25.99 -40.93
N GLY A 48 4.89 26.28 -40.49
CA GLY A 48 4.01 25.36 -39.77
C GLY A 48 4.14 25.39 -38.24
N SER A 49 3.12 24.86 -37.58
CA SER A 49 2.92 24.89 -36.12
C SER A 49 4.04 24.22 -35.32
N ASP A 50 4.55 23.09 -35.84
CA ASP A 50 5.57 22.28 -35.17
C ASP A 50 6.91 23.03 -35.14
N LYS A 51 7.27 23.66 -36.26
CA LYS A 51 8.53 24.39 -36.40
C LYS A 51 8.54 25.65 -35.53
N LEU A 52 7.41 26.35 -35.46
CA LEU A 52 7.25 27.51 -34.58
C LEU A 52 7.43 27.11 -33.10
N LEU A 53 6.82 26.01 -32.67
CA LEU A 53 6.91 25.55 -31.28
C LEU A 53 8.34 25.16 -30.90
N GLU A 54 9.02 24.43 -31.78
CA GLU A 54 10.43 24.05 -31.61
C GLU A 54 11.33 25.29 -31.46
N ASP A 55 11.17 26.25 -32.36
CA ASP A 55 11.93 27.50 -32.39
C ASP A 55 11.67 28.35 -31.13
N LEU A 56 10.43 28.40 -30.62
CA LEU A 56 10.10 29.11 -29.38
C LEU A 56 10.68 28.42 -28.14
N VAL A 57 10.63 27.08 -28.08
CA VAL A 57 11.25 26.33 -26.99
C VAL A 57 12.76 26.57 -26.97
N ASP A 58 13.41 26.52 -28.14
CA ASP A 58 14.85 26.80 -28.26
C ASP A 58 15.18 28.23 -27.83
N HIS A 59 14.38 29.21 -28.27
CA HIS A 59 14.51 30.61 -27.87
C HIS A 59 14.49 30.79 -26.36
N PHE A 60 13.49 30.21 -25.70
CA PHE A 60 13.29 30.40 -24.26
C PHE A 60 14.27 29.57 -23.42
N ILE A 61 14.75 28.43 -23.89
CA ILE A 61 15.88 27.71 -23.27
C ILE A 61 17.15 28.58 -23.35
N ALA A 62 17.49 29.10 -24.54
CA ALA A 62 18.68 29.93 -24.72
C ALA A 62 18.61 31.26 -23.94
N LYS A 63 17.42 31.88 -23.88
CA LYS A 63 17.18 33.08 -23.09
C LYS A 63 17.32 32.80 -21.58
N ALA A 64 16.77 31.69 -21.12
CA ALA A 64 16.84 31.29 -19.71
C ALA A 64 18.27 30.90 -19.30
N ASP A 65 19.03 30.25 -20.18
CA ASP A 65 20.44 29.92 -19.96
C ASP A 65 21.30 31.18 -19.82
N LYS A 66 21.13 32.15 -20.73
CA LYS A 66 21.79 33.45 -20.64
C LYS A 66 21.42 34.24 -19.38
N ALA A 67 20.18 34.13 -18.92
CA ALA A 67 19.69 34.84 -17.74
C ALA A 67 20.07 34.15 -16.41
N ALA A 68 20.31 32.83 -16.42
CA ALA A 68 20.72 32.06 -15.25
C ALA A 68 22.24 32.19 -14.96
N GLY A 69 23.06 32.54 -15.97
CA GLY A 69 24.52 32.66 -15.87
C GLY A 69 25.22 31.29 -15.97
N GLU A 70 26.56 31.26 -15.85
CA GLU A 70 27.42 30.07 -16.07
C GLU A 70 27.13 28.82 -15.20
N LYS A 71 26.14 28.85 -14.30
CA LYS A 71 25.87 27.80 -13.29
C LYS A 71 24.58 26.99 -13.53
N SER A 72 24.06 27.05 -14.75
CA SER A 72 22.83 26.38 -15.15
C SER A 72 23.17 25.14 -15.99
N GLU A 73 23.17 23.96 -15.37
CA GLU A 73 23.54 22.71 -16.07
C GLU A 73 22.33 21.82 -16.39
N LYS A 74 21.17 22.06 -15.76
CA LYS A 74 19.98 21.22 -15.88
C LYS A 74 18.70 22.05 -16.05
N CYS A 75 17.76 21.52 -16.81
CA CYS A 75 16.45 22.13 -17.02
C CYS A 75 15.32 21.10 -16.92
N SER A 76 14.11 21.56 -16.62
CA SER A 76 12.87 20.81 -16.78
C SER A 76 11.84 21.66 -17.53
N ILE A 77 10.99 21.02 -18.31
CA ILE A 77 9.98 21.69 -19.13
C ILE A 77 8.62 21.07 -18.83
N ILE A 78 7.62 21.91 -18.56
CA ILE A 78 6.25 21.50 -18.32
C ILE A 78 5.34 22.19 -19.31
N ILE A 79 4.60 21.39 -20.09
CA ILE A 79 3.64 21.88 -21.08
C ILE A 79 2.23 21.61 -20.57
N ARG A 80 1.40 22.66 -20.58
CA ARG A 80 -0.01 22.64 -20.19
C ARG A 80 -0.85 23.21 -21.32
N SER A 81 -2.04 22.67 -21.49
CA SER A 81 -3.07 23.21 -22.37
C SER A 81 -4.42 22.86 -21.74
N SER A 82 -5.49 23.57 -22.08
CA SER A 82 -6.86 23.10 -21.84
C SER A 82 -7.14 21.77 -22.56
N VAL A 83 -6.32 21.53 -23.60
CA VAL A 83 -6.00 20.33 -24.37
C VAL A 83 -6.19 19.05 -23.57
N LEU A 84 -5.09 18.43 -23.11
CA LEU A 84 -4.55 18.66 -21.75
C LEU A 84 -5.22 18.05 -20.50
N GLU A 85 -5.55 16.75 -20.40
CA GLU A 85 -6.01 16.14 -19.12
C GLU A 85 -4.92 16.11 -18.04
N LYS A 86 -3.66 15.95 -18.46
CA LYS A 86 -2.47 16.00 -17.60
C LYS A 86 -1.35 16.75 -18.32
N PRO A 87 -0.53 17.53 -17.60
CA PRO A 87 0.61 18.21 -18.20
C PRO A 87 1.63 17.22 -18.76
N ILE A 88 2.24 17.58 -19.88
CA ILE A 88 3.45 16.90 -20.38
C ILE A 88 4.60 17.40 -19.53
N GLN A 89 5.34 16.49 -18.91
CA GLN A 89 6.44 16.82 -18.01
C GLN A 89 7.73 16.19 -18.50
N ILE A 90 8.66 17.04 -18.89
CA ILE A 90 10.02 16.66 -19.24
C ILE A 90 10.87 16.85 -17.99
N PRO A 91 11.46 15.77 -17.46
CA PRO A 91 12.09 15.76 -16.15
C PRO A 91 13.35 16.62 -16.10
N TYR A 92 13.70 17.06 -14.89
CA TYR A 92 14.89 17.86 -14.61
C TYR A 92 16.18 17.08 -14.94
N ARG A 93 16.83 17.42 -16.05
CA ARG A 93 17.96 16.69 -16.66
C ARG A 93 18.92 17.66 -17.34
N GLY A 94 20.08 17.15 -17.78
CA GLY A 94 21.10 17.98 -18.43
C GLY A 94 20.54 18.72 -19.65
N LEU A 95 21.03 19.93 -19.93
CA LEU A 95 20.56 20.75 -21.06
C LEU A 95 20.63 20.02 -22.40
N ALA A 96 21.72 19.30 -22.64
CA ALA A 96 21.89 18.47 -23.84
C ALA A 96 20.88 17.31 -23.96
N GLN A 97 20.20 16.93 -22.88
CA GLN A 97 19.21 15.85 -22.86
C GLN A 97 17.77 16.36 -23.03
N ASN A 98 17.54 17.65 -22.82
CA ASN A 98 16.22 18.30 -22.91
C ASN A 98 16.23 19.31 -24.06
N THR A 99 16.53 18.81 -25.27
CA THR A 99 16.54 19.62 -26.49
C THR A 99 15.10 19.91 -26.97
N PRO A 100 14.89 20.95 -27.78
CA PRO A 100 13.60 21.23 -28.41
C PRO A 100 13.03 19.99 -29.13
N GLN A 101 13.88 19.20 -29.77
CA GLN A 101 13.46 17.98 -30.48
C GLN A 101 12.84 16.93 -29.54
N VAL A 102 13.42 16.71 -28.35
CA VAL A 102 12.84 15.80 -27.34
C VAL A 102 11.49 16.32 -26.84
N VAL A 103 11.33 17.64 -26.80
CA VAL A 103 10.07 18.28 -26.42
C VAL A 103 9.00 18.03 -27.49
N MET A 104 9.36 18.19 -28.76
CA MET A 104 8.48 17.94 -29.90
C MET A 104 8.07 16.47 -30.00
N GLU A 105 8.99 15.52 -29.80
CA GLU A 105 8.65 14.08 -29.80
C GLU A 105 7.60 13.70 -28.76
N GLN A 106 7.71 14.27 -27.56
CA GLN A 106 6.71 14.05 -26.50
C GLN A 106 5.39 14.77 -26.81
N PHE A 107 5.46 15.94 -27.44
CA PHE A 107 4.28 16.69 -27.86
C PHE A 107 3.49 15.92 -28.94
N ASP A 108 4.18 15.44 -29.97
CA ASP A 108 3.60 14.69 -31.10
C ASP A 108 3.01 13.36 -30.67
N ALA A 109 3.70 12.62 -29.79
CA ALA A 109 3.18 11.36 -29.26
C ALA A 109 1.83 11.57 -28.53
N VAL A 110 1.68 12.70 -27.84
CA VAL A 110 0.47 13.04 -27.10
C VAL A 110 -0.63 13.59 -28.03
N ASP A 111 -0.28 14.43 -29.01
CA ASP A 111 -1.25 14.94 -30.00
C ASP A 111 -1.81 13.82 -30.89
N GLN A 112 -0.95 12.91 -31.36
CA GLN A 112 -1.36 11.73 -32.14
C GLN A 112 -2.25 10.79 -31.33
N SER A 113 -1.93 10.57 -30.05
CA SER A 113 -2.81 9.79 -29.16
C SER A 113 -4.14 10.50 -28.92
N GLY A 114 -4.16 11.83 -28.85
CA GLY A 114 -5.36 12.64 -28.71
C GLY A 114 -6.27 12.55 -29.94
N LYS A 115 -5.72 12.72 -31.14
CA LYS A 115 -6.44 12.62 -32.42
C LYS A 115 -7.14 11.27 -32.58
N ARG A 116 -6.50 10.16 -32.19
CA ARG A 116 -7.11 8.81 -32.20
C ARG A 116 -8.28 8.65 -31.24
N MET A 117 -8.35 9.48 -30.21
CA MET A 117 -9.41 9.51 -29.20
C MET A 117 -10.47 10.58 -29.49
N GLY A 118 -10.44 11.21 -30.68
CA GLY A 118 -11.38 12.26 -31.08
C GLY A 118 -11.12 13.61 -30.40
N ARG A 119 -9.94 13.83 -29.82
CA ARG A 119 -9.57 15.10 -29.17
C ARG A 119 -9.12 16.13 -30.22
N PRO A 120 -9.47 17.42 -30.06
CA PRO A 120 -8.90 18.49 -30.86
C PRO A 120 -7.37 18.50 -30.79
N SER A 121 -6.70 18.97 -31.84
CA SER A 121 -5.24 19.09 -31.84
C SER A 121 -4.78 20.03 -30.73
N LEU A 122 -3.62 19.76 -30.13
CA LEU A 122 -3.03 20.59 -29.09
C LEU A 122 -2.72 22.02 -29.59
N TYR A 123 -2.55 22.20 -30.90
CA TYR A 123 -2.39 23.52 -31.53
C TYR A 123 -3.68 24.33 -31.62
N SER A 124 -4.86 23.69 -31.46
CA SER A 124 -6.16 24.36 -31.54
C SER A 124 -6.49 25.23 -30.33
N GLN A 125 -5.65 25.20 -29.28
CA GLN A 125 -5.83 25.97 -28.06
C GLN A 125 -4.47 26.51 -27.59
N PRO A 126 -4.43 27.62 -26.82
CA PRO A 126 -3.17 28.17 -26.31
C PRO A 126 -2.39 27.14 -25.49
N ILE A 127 -1.08 27.08 -25.74
CA ILE A 127 -0.16 26.15 -25.08
C ILE A 127 0.69 26.93 -24.08
N HIS A 128 0.60 26.58 -22.81
CA HIS A 128 1.38 27.16 -21.73
C HIS A 128 2.63 26.32 -21.47
N ILE A 129 3.80 26.92 -21.59
CA ILE A 129 5.09 26.27 -21.37
C ILE A 129 5.80 26.92 -20.19
N GLU A 130 6.25 26.08 -19.26
CA GLU A 130 7.03 26.47 -18.10
C GLU A 130 8.41 25.79 -18.17
N ILE A 131 9.47 26.60 -18.21
CA ILE A 131 10.86 26.15 -18.21
C ILE A 131 11.49 26.54 -16.87
N VAL A 132 12.12 25.57 -16.22
CA VAL A 132 12.80 25.74 -14.93
C VAL A 132 14.25 25.29 -15.07
N MET A 133 15.21 26.18 -14.80
CA MET A 133 16.65 25.93 -14.93
C MET A 133 17.39 26.13 -13.61
N GLY A 134 18.42 25.32 -13.37
CA GLY A 134 19.25 25.41 -12.17
C GLY A 134 20.50 24.52 -12.21
N PRO A 135 21.26 24.46 -11.10
CA PRO A 135 22.52 23.74 -11.05
C PRO A 135 22.34 22.22 -11.05
N SER A 136 23.44 21.49 -11.29
CA SER A 136 23.46 20.03 -11.15
C SER A 136 23.36 19.58 -9.70
N HIS A 137 23.19 18.28 -9.47
CA HIS A 137 23.06 17.75 -8.12
C HIS A 137 24.35 17.92 -7.33
N ASP A 138 25.49 17.69 -7.99
CA ASP A 138 26.82 17.74 -7.37
C ASP A 138 27.23 19.19 -7.09
N GLU A 139 26.95 20.11 -8.03
CA GLU A 139 27.19 21.54 -7.85
C GLU A 139 26.22 22.16 -6.82
N ALA A 140 24.96 21.72 -6.78
CA ALA A 140 24.04 22.08 -5.70
C ALA A 140 24.56 21.59 -4.35
N LEU A 141 25.15 20.39 -4.28
CA LEU A 141 25.75 19.86 -3.06
C LEU A 141 27.01 20.63 -2.64
N GLU A 142 27.82 21.12 -3.58
CA GLU A 142 28.98 21.98 -3.30
C GLU A 142 28.56 23.37 -2.82
N LEU A 143 27.61 24.03 -3.47
CA LEU A 143 27.03 25.30 -3.01
C LEU A 143 26.35 25.17 -1.64
N ILE A 144 25.76 24.00 -1.37
CA ILE A 144 25.21 23.62 -0.07
C ILE A 144 26.35 23.46 0.96
N LYS A 145 27.47 22.82 0.62
CA LYS A 145 28.64 22.65 1.50
C LYS A 145 29.31 23.99 1.82
N GLU A 146 29.53 24.85 0.83
CA GLU A 146 30.09 26.20 1.01
C GLU A 146 29.15 27.11 1.81
N GLY A 147 27.84 26.89 1.72
CA GLY A 147 26.80 27.60 2.48
C GLY A 147 26.56 27.11 3.92
N HIS A 148 27.20 26.01 4.34
CA HIS A 148 26.94 25.36 5.64
C HIS A 148 28.03 25.61 6.69
N GLY A 149 28.16 26.87 7.11
CA GLY A 149 28.63 27.23 8.45
C GLY A 149 27.56 27.00 9.55
N GLY A 150 26.77 25.92 9.46
CA GLY A 150 25.68 25.66 10.40
C GLY A 150 25.47 24.17 10.62
N MET A 151 25.67 23.73 11.88
CA MET A 151 25.56 22.35 12.36
C MET A 151 24.41 21.56 11.72
N GLY A 152 24.77 20.49 11.01
CA GLY A 152 23.85 19.57 10.36
C GLY A 152 22.84 18.95 11.33
N ARG A 153 21.60 18.80 10.87
CA ARG A 153 20.64 17.90 11.53
C ARG A 153 21.01 16.46 11.20
N ASN A 154 21.17 15.64 12.23
CA ASN A 154 21.38 14.20 12.12
C ASN A 154 20.32 13.54 11.20
N SER A 155 20.74 12.47 10.54
CA SER A 155 19.94 11.62 9.67
C SER A 155 18.69 11.07 10.40
N ARG A 156 17.59 10.87 9.65
CA ARG A 156 16.35 10.30 10.21
C ARG A 156 16.51 8.79 10.33
N GLU A 157 16.57 8.28 11.55
CA GLU A 157 16.58 6.86 11.84
C GLU A 157 15.15 6.30 11.79
N ILE A 158 14.85 5.53 10.73
CA ILE A 158 13.52 4.93 10.49
C ILE A 158 13.62 3.44 10.79
N HIS A 159 12.89 2.96 11.80
CA HIS A 159 12.84 1.55 12.18
C HIS A 159 11.41 1.02 11.98
N GLN A 160 11.24 -0.01 11.13
CA GLN A 160 9.92 -0.60 10.82
C GLN A 160 8.86 0.43 10.38
N GLY A 161 9.27 1.46 9.64
CA GLY A 161 8.38 2.54 9.17
C GLY A 161 8.07 3.63 10.20
N VAL A 162 8.61 3.53 11.41
CA VAL A 162 8.49 4.52 12.49
C VAL A 162 9.79 5.32 12.63
N ASP A 163 9.69 6.64 12.53
CA ASP A 163 10.82 7.55 12.81
C ASP A 163 11.09 7.59 14.32
N ILE A 164 12.23 7.03 14.74
CA ILE A 164 12.64 6.91 16.15
C ILE A 164 12.73 8.30 16.82
N ASN A 165 13.02 9.35 16.05
CA ASN A 165 13.07 10.72 16.58
C ASN A 165 11.70 11.22 17.05
N ASN A 166 10.61 10.60 16.60
CA ASN A 166 9.25 10.88 17.07
C ASN A 166 8.89 10.15 18.37
N LEU A 167 9.78 9.31 18.92
CA LEU A 167 9.60 8.71 20.23
C LEU A 167 10.23 9.59 21.32
N ILE A 168 9.52 9.71 22.44
CA ILE A 168 10.01 10.19 23.71
C ILE A 168 10.69 8.98 24.36
N GLN A 169 12.01 9.05 24.43
CA GLN A 169 12.79 8.00 25.07
C GLN A 169 12.41 7.89 26.55
N VAL A 170 12.34 6.67 27.05
CA VAL A 170 12.00 6.37 28.43
C VAL A 170 13.18 5.61 28.97
N HIS A 171 13.93 6.27 29.85
CA HIS A 171 15.11 5.69 30.48
C HIS A 171 14.78 5.50 31.96
N ASN A 172 14.54 4.28 32.39
CA ASN A 172 14.26 3.94 33.79
C ASN A 172 15.25 2.92 34.35
N GLU A 173 16.01 2.24 33.50
CA GLU A 173 16.93 1.14 33.84
C GLU A 173 17.98 1.57 34.88
N SER A 174 18.42 2.84 34.81
CA SER A 174 19.41 3.43 35.72
C SER A 174 18.84 4.03 37.02
N LEU A 175 17.53 3.89 37.27
CA LEU A 175 16.87 4.40 38.48
C LEU A 175 16.94 3.38 39.62
N ASN A 176 16.67 3.82 40.85
CA ASN A 176 16.60 2.89 41.99
C ASN A 176 15.22 2.22 42.07
N PRO A 177 15.13 0.95 42.50
CA PRO A 177 13.84 0.29 42.75
C PRO A 177 12.92 1.08 43.68
N PRO A 178 11.59 1.06 43.46
CA PRO A 178 10.90 0.34 42.38
C PRO A 178 10.89 1.10 41.04
N ALA A 179 11.44 2.31 40.95
CA ALA A 179 11.28 3.15 39.75
C ALA A 179 11.91 2.56 38.47
N ASN A 180 12.88 1.65 38.62
CA ASN A 180 13.56 1.02 37.50
C ASN A 180 12.70 0.04 36.70
N ILE A 181 11.60 -0.46 37.25
CA ILE A 181 10.69 -1.36 36.54
C ILE A 181 9.52 -0.61 35.89
N HIS A 182 9.13 0.58 36.36
CA HIS A 182 7.92 1.28 35.90
C HIS A 182 8.09 2.12 34.61
N CYS A 183 8.51 1.52 33.49
CA CYS A 183 8.63 2.22 32.21
C CYS A 183 7.29 2.79 31.72
N LEU A 184 6.17 2.07 31.91
CA LEU A 184 4.83 2.51 31.52
C LEU A 184 4.39 3.79 32.25
N LEU A 185 4.56 3.85 33.57
CA LEU A 185 4.20 5.04 34.36
C LEU A 185 5.03 6.24 33.94
N LEU A 186 6.33 6.02 33.71
CA LEU A 186 7.23 7.07 33.25
C LEU A 186 6.86 7.58 31.86
N ALA A 187 6.55 6.67 30.92
CA ALA A 187 6.11 7.01 29.57
C ALA A 187 4.85 7.89 29.57
N VAL A 188 3.86 7.53 30.39
CA VAL A 188 2.62 8.30 30.59
C VAL A 188 2.93 9.69 31.13
N GLN A 189 3.71 9.79 32.21
CA GLN A 189 4.05 11.07 32.85
C GLN A 189 4.86 11.99 31.92
N LEU A 190 5.86 11.45 31.22
CA LEU A 190 6.64 12.20 30.24
C LEU A 190 5.78 12.68 29.08
N LYS A 191 4.84 11.86 28.62
CA LYS A 191 3.92 12.26 27.55
C LYS A 191 2.91 13.32 28.02
N ILE A 192 2.40 13.23 29.25
CA ILE A 192 1.55 14.29 29.85
C ILE A 192 2.34 15.61 29.91
N LYS A 193 3.58 15.59 30.43
CA LYS A 193 4.46 16.78 30.43
C LYS A 193 4.69 17.33 29.03
N HIS A 194 4.91 16.46 28.04
CA HIS A 194 5.13 16.88 26.66
C HIS A 194 3.90 17.56 26.04
N VAL A 195 2.69 17.02 26.27
CA VAL A 195 1.47 17.59 25.69
C VAL A 195 1.12 18.94 26.32
N ASN A 196 1.39 19.10 27.62
CA ASN A 196 1.20 20.36 28.33
C ASN A 196 2.38 21.33 28.20
N LEU A 197 3.42 20.99 27.43
CA LEU A 197 4.64 21.78 27.33
C LEU A 197 4.37 23.11 26.59
N GLN A 198 4.82 24.22 27.17
CA GLN A 198 4.81 25.50 26.47
C GLN A 198 5.74 25.44 25.24
N LYS A 199 5.30 25.99 24.11
CA LYS A 199 6.04 25.95 22.84
C LYS A 199 7.18 26.98 22.81
N THR A 200 8.11 26.89 23.76
CA THR A 200 9.29 27.78 23.87
C THR A 200 10.58 26.96 23.84
N THR A 201 11.67 27.56 23.36
CA THR A 201 12.99 26.91 23.29
C THR A 201 13.49 26.48 24.66
N VAL A 202 13.28 27.31 25.69
CA VAL A 202 13.70 27.01 27.07
C VAL A 202 12.96 25.79 27.62
N ALA A 203 11.64 25.73 27.44
CA ALA A 203 10.82 24.61 27.90
C ALA A 203 11.20 23.29 27.18
N ASN A 204 11.42 23.36 25.87
CA ASN A 204 11.92 22.22 25.08
C ASN A 204 13.29 21.74 25.58
N ASN A 205 14.24 22.65 25.81
CA ASN A 205 15.58 22.29 26.31
C ASN A 205 15.53 21.69 27.72
N LYS A 206 14.63 22.16 28.59
CA LYS A 206 14.41 21.58 29.92
C LYS A 206 13.82 20.17 29.81
N PHE A 207 12.84 19.98 28.93
CA PHE A 207 12.21 18.68 28.69
C PHE A 207 13.21 17.67 28.08
N HIS A 208 14.03 18.09 27.13
CA HIS A 208 15.10 17.26 26.58
C HIS A 208 16.13 16.84 27.63
N ARG A 209 16.50 17.76 28.54
CA ARG A 209 17.39 17.44 29.68
C ARG A 209 16.75 16.46 30.67
N LEU A 210 15.45 16.52 30.90
CA LEU A 210 14.73 15.54 31.73
C LEU A 210 14.77 14.13 31.12
N ILE A 211 14.56 14.04 29.80
CA ILE A 211 14.52 12.74 29.12
C ILE A 211 15.92 12.14 28.99
N ASN A 212 16.86 12.87 28.40
CA ASN A 212 18.17 12.34 28.01
C ASN A 212 19.27 12.56 29.06
N GLY A 213 19.01 13.39 30.08
CA GLY A 213 20.02 13.75 31.07
C GLY A 213 20.40 12.54 31.94
N GLN A 214 21.69 12.22 31.98
CA GLN A 214 22.24 11.16 32.84
C GLN A 214 22.65 11.64 34.23
N ASN A 215 22.57 12.95 34.49
CA ASN A 215 22.91 13.53 35.79
C ASN A 215 21.92 13.14 36.90
N ASN A 216 22.36 13.25 38.15
CA ASN A 216 21.54 12.90 39.32
C ASN A 216 20.22 13.67 39.37
N ARG A 217 20.21 14.94 38.96
CA ARG A 217 19.00 15.77 38.93
C ARG A 217 17.91 15.19 38.02
N ALA A 218 18.25 14.80 36.79
CA ALA A 218 17.30 14.21 35.85
C ALA A 218 16.83 12.82 36.30
N LYS A 219 17.70 12.02 36.93
CA LYS A 219 17.33 10.73 37.54
C LYS A 219 16.33 10.90 38.69
N ILE A 220 16.59 11.88 39.58
CA ILE A 220 15.68 12.23 40.68
C ILE A 220 14.32 12.68 40.15
N GLU A 221 14.29 13.57 39.16
CA GLU A 221 13.03 14.06 38.59
C GLU A 221 12.21 12.93 37.94
N ARG A 222 12.84 12.03 37.17
CA ARG A 222 12.17 10.82 36.63
C ARG A 222 11.63 9.91 37.73
N THR A 223 12.41 9.71 38.80
CA THR A 223 12.00 8.90 39.95
C THR A 223 10.80 9.52 40.67
N LEU A 224 10.78 10.84 40.84
CA LEU A 224 9.68 11.56 41.47
C LEU A 224 8.38 11.42 40.68
N LEU A 225 8.42 11.50 39.34
CA LEU A 225 7.22 11.33 38.51
C LEU A 225 6.54 9.96 38.70
N ILE A 226 7.34 8.90 38.82
CA ILE A 226 6.83 7.56 39.09
C ILE A 226 6.28 7.47 40.51
N LYS A 227 7.05 7.94 41.51
CA LYS A 227 6.66 7.90 42.93
C LYS A 227 5.38 8.67 43.20
N GLU A 228 5.24 9.88 42.65
CA GLU A 228 4.03 10.71 42.80
C GLU A 228 2.79 9.98 42.28
N MET A 229 2.89 9.34 41.11
CA MET A 229 1.77 8.60 40.53
C MET A 229 1.39 7.38 41.38
N LEU A 230 2.38 6.59 41.82
CA LEU A 230 2.17 5.44 42.70
C LEU A 230 1.57 5.84 44.05
N GLN A 231 1.98 6.97 44.64
CA GLN A 231 1.44 7.48 45.91
C GLN A 231 0.00 8.00 45.78
N GLN A 232 -0.37 8.52 44.60
CA GLN A 232 -1.70 9.09 44.37
C GLN A 232 -2.73 8.03 44.02
N MET A 233 -2.38 6.97 43.29
CA MET A 233 -3.32 5.92 42.86
C MET A 233 -4.16 5.32 44.01
N PRO A 234 -3.59 4.96 45.18
CA PRO A 234 -4.37 4.46 46.32
C PRO A 234 -5.40 5.46 46.84
N ARG A 235 -5.12 6.77 46.78
CA ARG A 235 -6.05 7.82 47.22
C ARG A 235 -7.31 7.88 46.34
N TYR A 236 -7.22 7.38 45.11
CA TYR A 236 -8.36 7.24 44.19
C TYR A 236 -8.92 5.81 44.16
N GLY A 237 -8.57 4.97 45.15
CA GLY A 237 -9.03 3.59 45.25
C GLY A 237 -8.44 2.64 44.20
N ILE A 238 -7.31 3.00 43.58
CA ILE A 238 -6.67 2.19 42.55
C ILE A 238 -5.49 1.45 43.17
N ARG A 239 -5.60 0.12 43.20
CA ARG A 239 -4.49 -0.77 43.59
C ARG A 239 -3.64 -1.04 42.35
N TYR A 240 -2.42 -0.51 42.33
CA TYR A 240 -1.46 -0.73 41.25
C TYR A 240 -0.25 -1.50 41.81
N PRO A 241 0.23 -2.56 41.15
CA PRO A 241 1.31 -3.38 41.67
C PRO A 241 2.64 -2.61 41.69
N THR A 242 3.29 -2.55 42.85
CA THR A 242 4.55 -1.82 43.03
C THR A 242 5.78 -2.61 42.54
N TYR A 243 5.69 -3.94 42.53
CA TYR A 243 6.79 -4.88 42.24
C TYR A 243 6.39 -5.97 41.22
N ALA A 244 5.64 -5.61 40.18
CA ALA A 244 5.35 -6.54 39.09
C ALA A 244 6.58 -6.69 38.17
N PRO A 245 6.99 -7.92 37.81
CA PRO A 245 8.13 -8.13 36.92
C PRO A 245 7.86 -7.68 35.48
N GLN A 246 6.60 -7.65 35.04
CA GLN A 246 6.18 -7.27 33.69
C GLN A 246 4.84 -6.51 33.69
N TYR A 247 4.64 -5.59 32.74
CA TYR A 247 3.39 -4.84 32.57
C TYR A 247 2.68 -5.27 31.29
N THR A 248 1.49 -5.84 31.44
CA THR A 248 0.59 -6.13 30.32
C THR A 248 -0.26 -4.90 29.96
N VAL A 249 -0.57 -4.76 28.68
CA VAL A 249 -1.45 -3.68 28.18
C VAL A 249 -2.85 -3.83 28.77
N GLU A 250 -3.33 -5.06 28.91
CA GLU A 250 -4.68 -5.43 29.30
C GLU A 250 -4.97 -5.14 30.78
N GLU A 251 -3.99 -5.31 31.66
CA GLU A 251 -4.20 -5.13 33.11
C GLU A 251 -3.81 -3.72 33.57
N HIS A 252 -2.67 -3.21 33.10
CA HIS A 252 -2.07 -2.01 33.70
C HIS A 252 -2.56 -0.71 33.07
N VAL A 253 -2.74 -0.69 31.74
CA VAL A 253 -3.18 0.52 31.03
C VAL A 253 -4.59 0.97 31.46
N PRO A 254 -5.59 0.07 31.65
CA PRO A 254 -6.90 0.47 32.17
C PRO A 254 -6.86 1.09 33.56
N LEU A 255 -6.00 0.62 34.46
CA LEU A 255 -5.83 1.20 35.80
C LEU A 255 -5.31 2.64 35.73
N ILE A 256 -4.32 2.87 34.85
CA ILE A 256 -3.76 4.20 34.59
C ILE A 256 -4.81 5.09 33.92
N GLN A 257 -5.55 4.60 32.93
CA GLN A 257 -6.63 5.35 32.29
C GLN A 257 -7.71 5.74 33.31
N ARG A 258 -8.09 4.83 34.23
CA ARG A 258 -9.02 5.11 35.31
C ARG A 258 -8.48 6.17 36.26
N PHE A 259 -7.20 6.10 36.62
CA PHE A 259 -6.55 7.13 37.42
C PHE A 259 -6.61 8.50 36.74
N LEU A 260 -6.28 8.58 35.46
CA LEU A 260 -6.34 9.83 34.69
C LEU A 260 -7.77 10.35 34.56
N TYR A 261 -8.76 9.46 34.40
CA TYR A 261 -10.17 9.83 34.37
C TYR A 261 -10.64 10.44 35.69
N LEU A 262 -10.28 9.83 36.83
CA LEU A 262 -10.69 10.32 38.15
C LEU A 262 -9.98 11.62 38.53
N ARG A 263 -8.67 11.73 38.24
CA ARG A 263 -7.86 12.89 38.60
C ARG A 263 -8.02 14.06 37.63
N PHE A 264 -8.19 13.77 36.35
CA PHE A 264 -8.28 14.77 35.28
C PHE A 264 -9.44 14.45 34.32
N PRO A 265 -10.70 14.56 34.77
CA PRO A 265 -11.87 14.19 33.97
C PRO A 265 -11.86 14.83 32.57
N GLY A 266 -11.94 14.00 31.54
CA GLY A 266 -11.99 14.42 30.13
C GLY A 266 -10.69 15.01 29.55
N LYS A 267 -9.59 15.11 30.32
CA LYS A 267 -8.33 15.69 29.81
C LYS A 267 -7.46 14.72 29.04
N TYR A 268 -7.29 13.49 29.52
CA TYR A 268 -6.32 12.55 28.95
C TYR A 268 -6.94 11.20 28.59
N ARG A 269 -6.76 10.78 27.34
CA ARG A 269 -7.04 9.43 26.85
C ARG A 269 -5.74 8.76 26.45
N ILE A 270 -5.52 7.52 26.87
CA ILE A 270 -4.37 6.71 26.47
C ILE A 270 -4.70 5.94 25.19
N SER A 271 -3.69 5.83 24.32
CA SER A 271 -3.72 4.93 23.17
C SER A 271 -2.34 4.28 23.02
N VAL A 272 -2.28 2.96 22.89
CA VAL A 272 -1.04 2.19 22.80
C VAL A 272 -0.92 1.56 21.42
N PHE A 273 0.20 1.82 20.74
CA PHE A 273 0.60 1.20 19.48
C PHE A 273 1.74 0.19 19.74
N GLY A 274 1.93 -0.80 18.88
CA GLY A 274 3.02 -1.78 19.04
C GLY A 274 3.90 -1.95 17.79
N GLU A 275 4.96 -2.75 17.94
CA GLU A 275 6.04 -2.93 16.95
C GLU A 275 5.65 -3.44 15.57
N GLN A 276 4.57 -4.19 15.46
CA GLN A 276 4.13 -4.76 14.18
C GLN A 276 3.47 -3.72 13.26
N GLY A 277 3.87 -2.44 13.34
CA GLY A 277 3.45 -1.39 12.41
C GLY A 277 1.93 -1.22 12.28
N ARG A 278 1.17 -1.59 13.32
CA ARG A 278 -0.30 -1.57 13.24
C ARG A 278 -0.78 -0.13 13.26
N ILE A 279 -1.37 0.29 12.15
CA ILE A 279 -2.08 1.57 11.99
C ILE A 279 -3.24 1.67 13.01
N ARG A 280 -3.65 0.57 13.66
CA ARG A 280 -4.63 0.57 14.74
C ARG A 280 -3.92 0.43 16.10
N PRO A 281 -4.34 1.19 17.12
CA PRO A 281 -3.83 0.99 18.47
C PRO A 281 -4.21 -0.42 18.97
N ILE A 282 -3.30 -1.07 19.68
CA ILE A 282 -3.53 -2.34 20.38
C ILE A 282 -4.53 -2.10 21.52
N TRP A 283 -4.47 -0.92 22.13
CA TRP A 283 -5.41 -0.50 23.17
C TRP A 283 -5.74 0.97 23.04
N LYS A 284 -7.01 1.34 23.24
CA LYS A 284 -7.51 2.71 23.19
C LYS A 284 -8.58 2.93 24.24
N GLY A 285 -8.46 3.99 25.02
CA GLY A 285 -9.48 4.37 25.99
C GLY A 285 -10.83 4.64 25.32
N ALA A 286 -11.92 4.20 25.95
CA ALA A 286 -13.26 4.32 25.38
C ALA A 286 -13.70 5.79 25.23
N GLU A 287 -13.45 6.61 26.26
CA GLU A 287 -13.89 8.00 26.29
C GLU A 287 -12.90 8.95 25.63
N ARG A 288 -13.39 9.80 24.72
CA ARG A 288 -12.59 10.85 24.10
C ARG A 288 -12.13 11.86 25.15
N ALA A 289 -10.93 12.36 24.98
CA ALA A 289 -10.34 13.38 25.84
C ALA A 289 -9.78 14.55 25.04
N GLU A 290 -9.46 15.64 25.71
CA GLU A 290 -8.80 16.82 25.12
C GLU A 290 -7.44 16.45 24.50
N HIS A 291 -6.71 15.55 25.15
CA HIS A 291 -5.36 15.16 24.77
C HIS A 291 -5.19 13.64 24.68
N GLU A 292 -4.57 13.20 23.58
CA GLU A 292 -4.15 11.81 23.39
C GLU A 292 -2.75 11.58 23.97
N ILE A 293 -2.66 10.70 24.95
CA ILE A 293 -1.45 10.13 25.49
C ILE A 293 -1.11 8.89 24.65
N ALA A 294 -0.57 9.15 23.47
CA ALA A 294 -0.14 8.12 22.55
C ALA A 294 1.19 7.51 23.00
N LEU A 295 1.21 6.20 23.20
CA LEU A 295 2.36 5.40 23.61
C LEU A 295 2.72 4.37 22.53
N TYR A 296 3.98 3.96 22.50
CA TYR A 296 4.50 2.91 21.64
C TYR A 296 5.12 1.81 22.50
N LEU A 297 4.67 0.57 22.33
CA LEU A 297 5.19 -0.61 23.01
C LEU A 297 6.14 -1.36 22.07
N LYS A 298 7.40 -1.47 22.49
CA LYS A 298 8.43 -2.24 21.79
C LYS A 298 9.11 -3.21 22.76
N GLY A 299 9.04 -4.50 22.47
CA GLY A 299 9.31 -5.62 23.35
C GLY A 299 8.39 -5.53 24.54
N GLU A 300 8.99 -5.26 25.70
CA GLU A 300 8.29 -5.03 26.97
C GLU A 300 8.45 -3.58 27.47
N HIS A 301 8.92 -2.67 26.60
CA HIS A 301 9.23 -1.28 26.96
C HIS A 301 8.29 -0.27 26.32
N TYR A 302 7.82 0.68 27.12
CA TYR A 302 6.92 1.74 26.69
C TYR A 302 7.68 3.03 26.37
N TYR A 303 7.32 3.64 25.24
CA TYR A 303 7.80 4.93 24.79
C TYR A 303 6.61 5.90 24.63
N GLY A 304 6.86 7.20 24.77
CA GLY A 304 5.85 8.21 24.41
C GLY A 304 5.92 8.57 22.92
N ILE A 305 4.81 8.76 22.24
CA ILE A 305 4.81 9.24 20.85
C ILE A 305 4.68 10.76 20.84
N LYS A 306 5.63 11.50 20.26
CA LYS A 306 5.59 12.96 20.15
C LYS A 306 4.43 13.41 19.25
N ASN A 307 4.39 12.90 18.02
CA ASN A 307 3.41 13.28 17.00
C ASN A 307 2.96 12.06 16.17
N LEU A 308 1.67 11.71 16.27
CA LEU A 308 1.07 10.60 15.52
C LEU A 308 1.14 10.77 13.99
N ASN A 309 0.99 12.00 13.49
CA ASN A 309 1.06 12.24 12.04
C ASN A 309 2.47 12.03 11.50
N ALA A 310 3.47 12.41 12.30
CA ALA A 310 4.88 12.20 11.96
C ALA A 310 5.25 10.72 12.06
N LEU A 311 4.69 10.00 13.05
CA LEU A 311 4.84 8.55 13.21
C LEU A 311 4.40 7.77 11.96
N PHE A 312 3.25 8.12 11.37
CA PHE A 312 2.68 7.42 10.21
C PHE A 312 2.95 8.09 8.85
N GLY A 313 3.75 9.17 8.82
CA GLY A 313 4.05 9.93 7.60
C GLY A 313 2.82 10.54 6.87
N SER A 314 1.65 10.52 7.50
CA SER A 314 0.38 10.99 6.95
C SER A 314 -0.53 11.49 8.08
N TYR A 315 -1.61 12.21 7.77
CA TYR A 315 -2.55 12.57 8.83
C TYR A 315 -3.23 11.33 9.36
N TYR A 316 -3.35 11.21 10.68
CA TYR A 316 -3.93 10.05 11.32
C TYR A 316 -5.13 10.45 12.19
N CYS A 317 -6.22 9.70 12.10
CA CYS A 317 -7.39 9.90 12.96
C CYS A 317 -7.49 8.75 13.97
N ILE A 318 -7.25 9.04 15.24
CA ILE A 318 -7.33 8.04 16.32
C ILE A 318 -8.74 7.47 16.51
N ASP A 319 -9.78 8.28 16.30
CA ASP A 319 -11.16 7.82 16.46
C ASP A 319 -11.63 6.92 15.31
N CYS A 320 -11.12 7.15 14.08
CA CYS A 320 -11.42 6.30 12.92
C CYS A 320 -10.37 5.20 12.71
N GLU A 321 -9.28 5.23 13.47
CA GLU A 321 -8.13 4.33 13.39
C GLU A 321 -7.57 4.18 11.96
N THR A 322 -7.43 5.31 11.24
CA THR A 322 -7.09 5.29 9.82
C THR A 322 -6.23 6.50 9.41
N PRO A 323 -5.25 6.33 8.50
CA PRO A 323 -4.50 7.41 7.91
C PRO A 323 -5.27 8.04 6.75
N TYR A 324 -5.03 9.31 6.49
CA TYR A 324 -5.67 10.04 5.40
C TYR A 324 -4.75 11.14 4.86
N THR A 325 -4.92 11.47 3.59
CA THR A 325 -4.10 12.48 2.89
C THR A 325 -4.76 13.85 2.88
N LYS A 326 -6.10 13.90 2.68
CA LYS A 326 -6.87 15.14 2.61
C LYS A 326 -7.75 15.33 3.85
N LYS A 327 -7.45 16.33 4.68
CA LYS A 327 -8.24 16.68 5.89
C LYS A 327 -9.72 16.88 5.59
N PHE A 328 -10.04 17.60 4.51
CA PHE A 328 -11.41 17.89 4.12
C PHE A 328 -12.21 16.62 3.78
N ALA A 329 -11.63 15.73 2.97
CA ALA A 329 -12.28 14.47 2.59
C ALA A 329 -12.57 13.57 3.79
N HIS A 330 -11.58 13.42 4.69
CA HIS A 330 -11.76 12.63 5.91
C HIS A 330 -12.81 13.24 6.83
N ARG A 331 -12.76 14.57 7.03
CA ARG A 331 -13.70 15.31 7.88
C ARG A 331 -15.16 15.00 7.54
N HIS A 332 -15.52 14.77 6.28
CA HIS A 332 -16.89 14.43 5.91
C HIS A 332 -17.37 13.09 6.47
N LYS A 333 -16.49 12.09 6.52
CA LYS A 333 -16.79 10.70 6.89
C LYS A 333 -16.31 10.32 8.31
N CYS A 334 -15.72 11.27 9.03
CA CYS A 334 -15.14 11.04 10.34
C CYS A 334 -16.20 10.68 11.39
N VAL A 335 -16.00 9.58 12.12
CA VAL A 335 -16.91 9.12 13.19
C VAL A 335 -16.92 10.04 14.41
N ALA A 336 -15.91 10.89 14.56
CA ALA A 336 -15.82 11.89 15.63
C ALA A 336 -16.53 13.21 15.29
N LYS A 337 -17.11 13.32 14.09
CA LYS A 337 -17.84 14.52 13.67
C LYS A 337 -19.27 14.50 14.21
N CYS A 338 -19.74 15.62 14.77
CA CYS A 338 -21.17 15.82 14.98
C CYS A 338 -21.89 15.98 13.62
N PRO A 339 -22.94 15.18 13.32
CA PRO A 339 -23.65 15.27 12.05
C PRO A 339 -24.41 16.58 11.85
N ARG A 340 -24.70 17.33 12.94
CA ARG A 340 -25.51 18.57 12.90
C ARG A 340 -24.66 19.85 12.79
N CYS A 341 -23.67 20.00 13.65
CA CYS A 341 -22.82 21.20 13.69
C CYS A 341 -21.43 21.00 13.05
N CYS A 342 -21.11 19.80 12.55
CA CYS A 342 -19.83 19.45 11.93
C CYS A 342 -18.58 19.75 12.79
N GLY A 343 -18.75 19.88 14.11
CA GLY A 343 -17.67 19.93 15.08
C GLY A 343 -17.02 18.56 15.26
N ILE A 344 -15.72 18.55 15.56
CA ILE A 344 -14.87 17.36 15.68
C ILE A 344 -13.99 17.52 16.92
N GLY A 345 -13.69 16.42 17.60
CA GLY A 345 -12.75 16.35 18.71
C GLY A 345 -13.42 16.01 20.03
N PHE A 346 -12.81 16.46 21.13
CA PHE A 346 -13.36 16.31 22.47
C PHE A 346 -14.75 16.96 22.58
N GLY A 347 -15.70 16.27 23.21
CA GLY A 347 -17.09 16.72 23.35
C GLY A 347 -17.99 16.49 22.12
N PHE A 348 -17.52 15.75 21.11
CA PHE A 348 -18.29 15.40 19.92
C PHE A 348 -18.51 13.89 19.78
N PRO A 349 -19.62 13.42 19.16
CA PRO A 349 -20.81 14.20 18.77
C PRO A 349 -21.43 14.93 19.96
N CYS A 350 -22.04 16.09 19.73
CA CYS A 350 -22.57 16.91 20.82
C CYS A 350 -23.54 16.09 21.68
N LYS A 351 -23.30 16.06 23.00
CA LYS A 351 -24.15 15.38 23.97
C LYS A 351 -25.56 15.96 23.94
N VAL A 352 -26.54 15.08 24.14
CA VAL A 352 -27.94 15.47 24.29
C VAL A 352 -28.11 16.08 25.69
N ILE A 353 -28.74 17.25 25.77
CA ILE A 353 -29.19 17.87 27.01
C ILE A 353 -30.68 17.64 27.11
N GLU A 354 -31.12 17.00 28.20
CA GLU A 354 -32.53 16.74 28.46
C GLU A 354 -33.31 18.06 28.55
N GLY A 355 -34.55 18.06 28.05
CA GLY A 355 -35.40 19.27 28.01
C GLY A 355 -35.05 20.29 26.92
N TYR A 356 -33.91 20.20 26.23
CA TYR A 356 -33.55 21.12 25.15
C TYR A 356 -33.85 20.53 23.77
N SER A 357 -34.67 21.23 22.97
CA SER A 357 -34.89 20.94 21.55
C SER A 357 -35.11 22.23 20.77
N LYS A 358 -34.23 22.50 19.80
CA LYS A 358 -34.35 23.67 18.92
C LYS A 358 -34.27 23.26 17.46
N LYS A 359 -35.27 23.65 16.66
CA LYS A 359 -35.29 23.45 15.21
C LYS A 359 -34.66 24.66 14.51
N CYS A 360 -33.76 24.43 13.56
CA CYS A 360 -33.22 25.47 12.69
C CYS A 360 -34.22 25.76 11.57
N LEU A 361 -34.64 27.01 11.41
CA LEU A 361 -35.62 27.41 10.38
C LEU A 361 -35.06 27.32 8.96
N GLN A 362 -33.74 27.47 8.78
CA GLN A 362 -33.12 27.47 7.44
C GLN A 362 -32.83 26.08 6.88
N CYS A 363 -32.56 25.10 7.74
CA CYS A 363 -32.15 23.76 7.30
C CYS A 363 -32.96 22.61 7.92
N ALA A 364 -33.99 22.93 8.71
CA ALA A 364 -34.88 22.02 9.41
C ALA A 364 -34.21 20.99 10.35
N ASN A 365 -32.92 21.14 10.66
CA ASN A 365 -32.24 20.29 11.62
C ASN A 365 -32.74 20.54 13.05
N ILE A 366 -32.79 19.47 13.84
CA ILE A 366 -33.21 19.49 15.25
C ILE A 366 -31.98 19.31 16.14
N PHE A 367 -31.76 20.26 17.04
CA PHE A 367 -30.62 20.32 17.94
C PHE A 367 -31.07 20.07 19.37
N LYS A 368 -30.45 19.09 20.03
CA LYS A 368 -30.68 18.78 21.45
C LYS A 368 -29.58 19.31 22.37
N ASN A 369 -28.88 20.36 21.92
CA ASN A 369 -27.76 20.96 22.63
C ASN A 369 -27.61 22.42 22.13
N PRO A 370 -27.67 23.44 23.02
CA PRO A 370 -27.64 24.84 22.62
C PRO A 370 -26.32 25.25 21.97
N GLU A 371 -25.18 24.74 22.44
CA GLU A 371 -23.85 25.00 21.87
C GLU A 371 -23.72 24.38 20.47
N CYS A 372 -24.38 23.24 20.23
CA CYS A 372 -24.46 22.61 18.92
C CYS A 372 -25.22 23.50 17.93
N TYR A 373 -26.34 24.09 18.36
CA TYR A 373 -27.11 25.04 17.56
C TYR A 373 -26.33 26.32 17.29
N LYS A 374 -25.76 26.94 18.33
CA LYS A 374 -24.93 28.15 18.21
C LYS A 374 -23.79 27.96 17.21
N ARG A 375 -23.02 26.88 17.37
CA ARG A 375 -21.91 26.53 16.46
C ARG A 375 -22.38 26.25 15.03
N HIS A 376 -23.57 25.68 14.86
CA HIS A 376 -24.14 25.42 13.54
C HIS A 376 -24.43 26.71 12.79
N ILE A 377 -25.01 27.71 13.47
CA ILE A 377 -25.31 29.03 12.91
C ILE A 377 -24.02 29.82 12.63
N GLU A 378 -23.11 29.92 13.60
CA GLU A 378 -21.84 30.66 13.46
C GLU A 378 -20.99 30.17 12.29
N LYS A 379 -21.02 28.87 11.99
CA LYS A 379 -20.24 28.27 10.90
C LYS A 379 -21.00 28.17 9.57
N GLY A 380 -22.22 28.71 9.49
CA GLY A 380 -23.04 28.69 8.27
C GLY A 380 -23.32 27.28 7.75
N ILE A 381 -23.45 26.30 8.65
CA ILE A 381 -23.58 24.87 8.26
C ILE A 381 -24.92 24.58 7.56
N CYS A 382 -25.94 25.38 7.85
CA CYS A 382 -27.26 25.36 7.19
C CYS A 382 -27.19 25.49 5.67
N ASN A 383 -26.16 26.17 5.14
CA ASN A 383 -25.97 26.34 3.70
C ASN A 383 -25.42 25.08 3.02
N ILE A 384 -24.84 24.17 3.81
CA ILE A 384 -24.16 22.98 3.31
C ILE A 384 -25.04 21.75 3.52
N PHE A 385 -25.72 21.66 4.67
CA PHE A 385 -26.52 20.50 5.05
C PHE A 385 -27.95 20.90 5.44
N LYS A 386 -28.93 20.19 4.87
CA LYS A 386 -30.35 20.30 5.18
C LYS A 386 -30.89 18.96 5.69
N ARG A 387 -31.98 18.99 6.46
CA ARG A 387 -32.72 17.81 6.91
C ARG A 387 -34.03 17.73 6.15
N CYS A 388 -34.28 16.65 5.37
CA CYS A 388 -35.60 16.43 4.76
C CYS A 388 -36.63 16.30 5.89
N GLU A 389 -37.70 17.09 5.85
CA GLU A 389 -38.74 17.07 6.88
C GLU A 389 -39.57 15.78 6.82
N LYS A 390 -39.71 15.20 5.63
CA LYS A 390 -40.46 13.96 5.38
C LYS A 390 -39.74 12.72 5.94
N CYS A 391 -38.46 12.53 5.61
CA CYS A 391 -37.70 11.31 5.98
C CYS A 391 -36.67 11.50 7.11
N GLY A 392 -36.47 12.74 7.57
CA GLY A 392 -35.55 13.11 8.65
C GLY A 392 -34.07 12.98 8.32
N HIS A 393 -33.70 12.65 7.07
CA HIS A 393 -32.31 12.45 6.65
C HIS A 393 -31.59 13.78 6.46
N ILE A 394 -30.35 13.87 6.97
CA ILE A 394 -29.48 15.04 6.78
C ILE A 394 -28.67 14.84 5.50
N TYR A 395 -28.94 15.64 4.48
CA TYR A 395 -28.32 15.58 3.17
C TYR A 395 -27.53 16.86 2.87
N ARG A 396 -26.62 16.79 1.88
CA ARG A 396 -25.82 17.93 1.44
C ARG A 396 -26.50 18.63 0.27
N VAL A 397 -26.60 19.96 0.32
CA VAL A 397 -27.10 20.78 -0.78
C VAL A 397 -26.05 20.81 -1.90
N ARG A 398 -26.42 20.40 -3.12
CA ARG A 398 -25.58 20.62 -4.32
C ARG A 398 -25.79 22.06 -4.80
N LYS A 399 -24.71 22.82 -5.03
CA LYS A 399 -24.81 24.06 -5.82
C LYS A 399 -25.08 23.65 -7.26
N VAL A 400 -26.26 23.99 -7.78
CA VAL A 400 -26.57 23.85 -9.20
C VAL A 400 -25.71 24.89 -9.93
N ASN A 401 -24.66 24.46 -10.63
CA ASN A 401 -24.08 25.29 -11.67
C ASN A 401 -25.03 25.16 -12.87
N TYR A 402 -25.78 26.21 -13.12
CA TYR A 402 -26.71 26.32 -14.23
C TYR A 402 -25.90 26.42 -15.53
N GLN A 403 -25.63 25.29 -16.16
CA GLN A 403 -25.49 25.22 -17.62
C GLN A 403 -26.59 24.29 -18.09
N LYS A 404 -27.74 24.90 -18.39
CA LYS A 404 -28.80 24.28 -19.19
C LYS A 404 -28.20 24.02 -20.57
N SER A 405 -27.98 22.76 -20.91
CA SER A 405 -27.96 22.33 -22.31
C SER A 405 -29.37 21.86 -22.63
N GLU A 406 -29.97 22.49 -23.63
CA GLU A 406 -31.27 22.15 -24.19
C GLU A 406 -31.29 20.71 -24.73
N SER A 407 -32.38 19.99 -24.43
CA SER A 407 -32.81 18.63 -24.82
C SER A 407 -33.23 17.90 -23.54
N GLU A 408 -34.43 17.40 -23.33
CA GLU A 408 -35.64 17.22 -24.13
C GLU A 408 -36.83 17.37 -23.15
N SER A 409 -37.97 17.76 -23.70
CA SER A 409 -39.27 17.82 -23.03
C SER A 409 -39.64 16.49 -22.35
N THR A 410 -39.88 16.51 -21.04
CA THR A 410 -40.93 15.70 -20.40
C THR A 410 -41.46 16.44 -19.18
N ASP A 411 -42.77 16.68 -19.22
CA ASP A 411 -43.73 16.97 -18.14
C ASP A 411 -43.27 17.79 -16.93
N GLU A 412 -43.77 19.03 -16.92
CA GLU A 412 -43.93 19.90 -15.76
C GLU A 412 -44.79 19.20 -14.69
N SER A 413 -44.15 18.38 -13.86
CA SER A 413 -44.69 17.97 -12.55
C SER A 413 -43.90 18.68 -11.45
N GLU A 414 -44.63 19.22 -10.49
CA GLU A 414 -44.17 20.04 -9.37
C GLU A 414 -43.10 19.34 -8.52
N LEU A 415 -41.84 19.40 -8.93
CA LEU A 415 -40.72 18.89 -8.13
C LEU A 415 -40.51 19.77 -6.89
N THR A 416 -40.44 19.11 -5.74
CA THR A 416 -40.31 19.79 -4.45
C THR A 416 -38.91 20.40 -4.28
N ALA A 417 -38.78 21.47 -3.48
CA ALA A 417 -37.50 22.16 -3.25
C ALA A 417 -36.35 21.27 -2.72
N ASP A 418 -36.66 20.09 -2.16
CA ASP A 418 -35.69 19.09 -1.72
C ASP A 418 -35.08 18.28 -2.88
N GLU A 419 -35.88 17.99 -3.92
CA GLU A 419 -35.44 17.26 -5.12
C GLU A 419 -34.48 18.11 -5.97
N ASN A 420 -34.77 19.41 -6.07
CA ASN A 420 -33.90 20.40 -6.74
C ASN A 420 -32.53 20.58 -6.05
N ASN A 421 -32.39 20.20 -4.77
CA ASN A 421 -31.13 20.27 -4.03
C ASN A 421 -30.33 18.95 -4.05
N GLY A 422 -30.79 17.95 -4.81
CA GLY A 422 -30.12 16.66 -5.01
C GLY A 422 -30.45 15.60 -3.95
N HIS A 423 -31.53 15.76 -3.18
CA HIS A 423 -32.04 14.76 -2.25
C HIS A 423 -33.39 14.20 -2.72
N VAL A 424 -33.46 12.87 -2.84
CA VAL A 424 -34.73 12.18 -3.09
C VAL A 424 -35.13 11.47 -1.80
N CYS A 425 -36.23 11.89 -1.18
CA CYS A 425 -36.66 11.32 0.11
C CYS A 425 -37.00 9.82 -0.10
N TYR A 426 -36.78 9.00 0.94
CA TYR A 426 -37.01 7.54 0.97
C TYR A 426 -36.11 6.67 0.07
N ILE A 427 -35.22 7.27 -0.72
CA ILE A 427 -34.26 6.57 -1.57
C ILE A 427 -32.84 6.69 -0.97
N HIS A 428 -32.06 5.60 -1.00
CA HIS A 428 -30.68 5.56 -0.54
C HIS A 428 -29.77 4.89 -1.57
N TYR A 429 -28.51 5.32 -1.64
CA TYR A 429 -27.51 4.70 -2.50
C TYR A 429 -26.86 3.51 -1.78
N CYS A 430 -26.98 2.31 -2.34
CA CYS A 430 -26.32 1.12 -1.83
C CYS A 430 -24.91 1.01 -2.39
N THR A 431 -23.90 0.99 -1.52
CA THR A 431 -22.49 0.87 -1.93
C THR A 431 -22.11 -0.51 -2.46
N LEU A 432 -22.93 -1.53 -2.17
CA LEU A 432 -22.68 -2.91 -2.61
C LEU A 432 -23.02 -3.09 -4.09
N CYS A 433 -24.24 -2.74 -4.49
CA CYS A 433 -24.69 -2.82 -5.89
C CYS A 433 -24.44 -1.55 -6.71
N ARG A 434 -24.08 -0.42 -6.06
CA ARG A 434 -23.89 0.89 -6.69
C ARG A 434 -25.16 1.47 -7.35
N SER A 435 -26.33 1.14 -6.81
CA SER A 435 -27.62 1.66 -7.28
C SER A 435 -28.41 2.34 -6.14
N TYR A 436 -29.47 3.06 -6.52
CA TYR A 436 -30.41 3.69 -5.59
C TYR A 436 -31.59 2.75 -5.29
N HIS A 437 -31.94 2.60 -4.01
CA HIS A 437 -33.02 1.73 -3.54
C HIS A 437 -33.95 2.48 -2.60
N LYS A 438 -35.22 2.06 -2.54
CA LYS A 438 -36.08 2.47 -1.43
C LYS A 438 -35.58 1.87 -0.13
N ARG A 439 -35.81 2.56 0.99
CA ARG A 439 -35.29 2.15 2.31
C ARG A 439 -35.79 0.77 2.79
N GLU A 440 -36.93 0.33 2.27
CA GLU A 440 -37.60 -0.94 2.60
C GLU A 440 -37.17 -2.10 1.67
N GLU A 441 -36.55 -1.79 0.53
CA GLU A 441 -36.14 -2.79 -0.45
C GLU A 441 -34.81 -3.44 -0.04
N ARG A 442 -34.78 -4.78 -0.02
CA ARG A 442 -33.54 -5.53 0.16
C ARG A 442 -32.69 -5.44 -1.12
N CYS A 443 -31.42 -5.09 -0.97
CA CYS A 443 -30.46 -5.10 -2.08
C CYS A 443 -30.25 -6.55 -2.56
N TYR A 444 -30.66 -6.86 -3.79
CA TYR A 444 -30.39 -8.15 -4.41
C TYR A 444 -28.95 -8.20 -4.95
N VAL A 445 -28.28 -9.35 -4.83
CA VAL A 445 -26.93 -9.53 -5.41
C VAL A 445 -27.07 -9.53 -6.93
N GLN A 446 -26.55 -8.50 -7.59
CA GLN A 446 -26.53 -8.47 -9.05
C GLN A 446 -25.47 -9.44 -9.59
N PRO A 447 -25.72 -10.06 -10.75
CA PRO A 447 -24.70 -10.81 -11.48
C PRO A 447 -23.45 -9.95 -11.63
N LEU A 448 -22.27 -10.52 -11.38
CA LEU A 448 -21.00 -9.84 -11.61
C LEU A 448 -20.90 -9.53 -13.10
N VAL A 449 -21.07 -8.26 -13.47
CA VAL A 449 -20.72 -7.81 -14.82
C VAL A 449 -19.20 -7.91 -14.93
N PRO A 450 -18.64 -8.78 -15.80
CA PRO A 450 -17.21 -8.90 -15.95
C PRO A 450 -16.66 -7.54 -16.36
N LYS A 451 -15.72 -7.01 -15.57
CA LYS A 451 -14.98 -5.80 -15.95
C LYS A 451 -14.04 -6.18 -17.09
N ASN A 452 -14.02 -5.37 -18.15
CA ASN A 452 -13.17 -5.53 -19.33
C ASN A 452 -11.80 -6.14 -19.03
N ASP A 453 -11.35 -7.03 -19.93
CA ASP A 453 -10.10 -7.80 -19.92
C ASP A 453 -8.91 -6.96 -19.45
N LEU A 454 -8.64 -7.05 -18.14
CA LEU A 454 -7.40 -6.53 -17.60
C LEU A 454 -6.27 -7.43 -18.14
N GLU A 455 -5.23 -6.85 -18.74
CA GLU A 455 -4.01 -7.61 -19.01
C GLU A 455 -3.46 -8.16 -17.69
N TYR A 456 -3.62 -9.46 -17.47
CA TYR A 456 -3.10 -10.16 -16.31
C TYR A 456 -2.11 -11.25 -16.71
N LEU A 457 -1.18 -11.49 -15.81
CA LEU A 457 -0.27 -12.62 -15.85
C LEU A 457 -0.83 -13.70 -14.90
N LEU A 458 -0.82 -14.93 -15.37
CA LEU A 458 -1.21 -16.10 -14.61
C LEU A 458 0.02 -16.98 -14.41
N ILE A 459 0.26 -17.38 -13.17
CA ILE A 459 1.30 -18.32 -12.78
C ILE A 459 0.60 -19.46 -12.05
N VAL A 460 0.64 -20.65 -12.60
CA VAL A 460 0.14 -21.85 -11.92
C VAL A 460 1.34 -22.59 -11.36
N PHE A 461 1.33 -22.92 -10.07
CA PHE A 461 2.46 -23.55 -9.41
C PHE A 461 2.01 -24.66 -8.47
N ASP A 462 2.91 -25.60 -8.23
CA ASP A 462 2.70 -26.72 -7.31
C ASP A 462 4.02 -27.10 -6.62
N PHE A 463 3.94 -27.48 -5.34
CA PHE A 463 5.08 -27.87 -4.52
C PHE A 463 4.94 -29.34 -4.13
N GLU A 464 6.03 -30.09 -4.09
CA GLU A 464 6.01 -31.44 -3.48
C GLU A 464 6.96 -31.50 -2.29
N CYS A 465 6.69 -32.45 -1.40
CA CYS A 465 7.56 -32.78 -0.29
C CYS A 465 8.77 -33.56 -0.78
N GLU A 466 9.97 -33.03 -0.57
CA GLU A 466 11.20 -33.80 -0.63
C GLU A 466 11.36 -34.60 0.66
N LEU A 467 11.83 -35.84 0.56
CA LEU A 467 12.10 -36.72 1.70
C LEU A 467 13.59 -36.71 2.04
N ILE A 468 13.94 -36.44 3.29
CA ILE A 468 15.31 -36.50 3.82
C ILE A 468 15.32 -37.49 4.98
N SER A 469 16.14 -38.53 4.92
CA SER A 469 16.31 -39.46 6.04
C SER A 469 17.75 -39.40 6.56
N PRO A 470 17.96 -39.29 7.89
CA PRO A 470 19.30 -39.33 8.48
C PRO A 470 20.09 -40.60 8.09
N ALA A 471 19.41 -41.73 7.95
CA ALA A 471 20.01 -43.02 7.60
C ALA A 471 20.35 -43.15 6.09
N ARG A 472 19.65 -42.41 5.21
CA ARG A 472 19.79 -42.53 3.74
C ARG A 472 20.50 -41.34 3.07
N ASN A 473 20.64 -40.22 3.79
CA ASN A 473 21.14 -38.93 3.31
C ASN A 473 22.04 -38.23 4.39
N ASP A 474 22.96 -38.97 5.02
CA ASP A 474 23.80 -38.51 6.15
C ASP A 474 24.59 -37.21 5.86
N GLN A 475 25.12 -37.03 4.65
CA GLN A 475 25.87 -35.83 4.28
C GLN A 475 24.99 -34.57 4.18
N GLU A 476 23.78 -34.66 3.59
CA GLU A 476 22.82 -33.55 3.52
C GLU A 476 22.25 -33.24 4.91
N TRP A 477 22.01 -34.28 5.72
CA TRP A 477 21.55 -34.16 7.10
C TRP A 477 22.53 -33.36 7.97
N LYS A 478 23.83 -33.68 7.89
CA LYS A 478 24.90 -32.96 8.61
C LYS A 478 25.03 -31.50 8.16
N LYS A 479 24.79 -31.21 6.88
CA LYS A 479 24.82 -29.85 6.34
C LYS A 479 23.68 -28.98 6.88
N LEU A 480 22.47 -29.53 6.95
CA LEU A 480 21.28 -28.87 7.52
C LEU A 480 21.41 -28.57 9.01
N GLN A 481 22.10 -29.44 9.77
CA GLN A 481 22.40 -29.19 11.19
C GLN A 481 23.40 -28.03 11.37
N ASN A 482 24.40 -27.92 10.50
CA ASN A 482 25.41 -26.86 10.57
C ASN A 482 24.88 -25.47 10.19
N ASP A 483 23.89 -25.38 9.28
CA ASP A 483 23.29 -24.12 8.84
C ASP A 483 22.21 -23.56 9.81
N ALA A 484 22.04 -24.17 11.00
CA ALA A 484 21.11 -23.75 12.06
C ALA A 484 19.63 -23.63 11.65
N LEU A 485 19.22 -24.31 10.57
CA LEU A 485 17.86 -24.26 10.03
C LEU A 485 16.87 -25.18 10.76
N MET A 486 17.33 -26.01 11.71
CA MET A 486 16.50 -26.92 12.50
C MET A 486 16.80 -26.80 14.01
N PRO A 487 15.80 -26.97 14.90
CA PRO A 487 16.03 -26.97 16.34
C PRO A 487 16.87 -28.20 16.74
N LEU A 488 17.84 -28.00 17.65
CA LEU A 488 18.61 -29.05 18.31
C LEU A 488 17.67 -29.98 19.09
N ILE A 489 17.12 -30.99 18.43
CA ILE A 489 16.40 -32.09 19.08
C ILE A 489 17.17 -33.36 18.78
N THR A 490 17.67 -34.00 19.83
CA THR A 490 18.09 -35.40 19.83
C THR A 490 16.84 -36.28 19.74
N ALA A 491 16.50 -36.82 18.56
CA ALA A 491 15.57 -37.95 18.37
C ALA A 491 15.67 -38.52 16.92
N PRO A 492 15.04 -39.67 16.61
CA PRO A 492 15.59 -41.02 16.47
C PRO A 492 16.05 -41.39 15.03
N THR A 493 16.75 -42.51 14.91
CA THR A 493 17.59 -42.92 13.76
C THR A 493 16.89 -43.38 12.47
N ASP A 494 15.57 -43.21 12.27
CA ASP A 494 14.90 -43.72 11.05
C ASP A 494 13.68 -42.92 10.56
N GLU A 495 13.49 -41.68 11.01
CA GLU A 495 12.35 -40.87 10.55
C GLU A 495 12.68 -40.10 9.24
N ASN A 496 11.82 -40.26 8.22
CA ASN A 496 11.87 -39.43 7.01
C ASN A 496 11.39 -38.01 7.33
N TYR A 497 12.30 -37.04 7.31
CA TYR A 497 12.02 -35.62 7.42
C TYR A 497 11.52 -35.07 6.08
N GLN A 498 10.36 -34.42 6.06
CA GLN A 498 9.81 -33.81 4.85
C GLN A 498 10.23 -32.34 4.75
N ILE A 499 10.99 -31.99 3.71
CA ILE A 499 11.27 -30.60 3.37
C ILE A 499 10.46 -30.24 2.13
N HIS A 500 9.56 -29.28 2.27
CA HIS A 500 8.72 -28.85 1.14
C HIS A 500 9.49 -27.91 0.22
N HIS A 501 9.75 -28.34 -1.01
CA HIS A 501 10.41 -27.53 -2.03
C HIS A 501 9.44 -27.20 -3.17
N VAL A 502 9.63 -26.02 -3.76
CA VAL A 502 8.93 -25.67 -5.00
C VAL A 502 9.47 -26.55 -6.10
N ASN A 503 8.61 -27.18 -6.88
CA ASN A 503 9.06 -28.07 -7.95
C ASN A 503 8.88 -27.47 -9.33
N CYS A 504 7.73 -26.85 -9.60
CA CYS A 504 7.45 -26.29 -10.91
C CYS A 504 6.42 -25.17 -10.90
N ALA A 505 6.54 -24.27 -11.88
CA ALA A 505 5.54 -23.27 -12.19
C ALA A 505 5.40 -23.06 -13.71
N LEU A 506 4.18 -22.76 -14.13
CA LEU A 506 3.79 -22.46 -15.51
C LEU A 506 3.38 -21.00 -15.65
N LEU A 507 3.91 -20.32 -16.67
CA LEU A 507 3.79 -18.89 -16.93
C LEU A 507 2.97 -18.59 -18.19
N MET A 508 1.94 -17.75 -18.05
CA MET A 508 1.15 -17.28 -19.19
C MET A 508 0.40 -15.97 -18.91
N CYS A 509 -0.28 -15.42 -19.91
CA CYS A 509 -1.10 -14.21 -19.77
C CYS A 509 -2.43 -14.36 -20.50
N ALA A 510 -3.40 -13.51 -20.17
CA ALA A 510 -4.73 -13.49 -20.81
C ALA A 510 -4.65 -13.50 -22.35
N ARG A 511 -3.72 -12.71 -22.93
CA ARG A 511 -3.53 -12.64 -24.37
C ARG A 511 -2.98 -13.95 -24.96
N CYS A 512 -2.01 -14.59 -24.30
CA CYS A 512 -1.47 -15.86 -24.75
C CYS A 512 -2.50 -16.98 -24.68
N ILE A 513 -3.42 -16.91 -23.70
CA ILE A 513 -4.54 -17.84 -23.56
C ILE A 513 -5.50 -17.66 -24.73
N GLY A 514 -5.96 -16.43 -24.97
CA GLY A 514 -6.95 -16.15 -26.02
C GLY A 514 -6.47 -16.39 -27.46
N ASN A 515 -5.17 -16.53 -27.68
CA ASN A 515 -4.60 -16.82 -29.01
C ASN A 515 -3.80 -18.12 -29.06
N ASP A 516 -3.98 -19.02 -28.08
CA ASP A 516 -3.35 -20.33 -27.98
C ASP A 516 -1.80 -20.38 -27.97
N ASN A 517 -1.12 -19.25 -28.00
CA ASN A 517 0.35 -19.20 -27.92
C ASN A 517 0.88 -19.70 -26.57
N TRP A 518 0.02 -19.83 -25.55
CA TRP A 518 0.36 -20.44 -24.28
C TRP A 518 0.79 -21.91 -24.40
N LYS A 519 0.39 -22.62 -25.48
CA LYS A 519 0.76 -24.01 -25.75
C LYS A 519 2.22 -24.19 -26.20
N ASN A 520 2.86 -23.11 -26.65
CA ASN A 520 4.26 -23.14 -27.09
C ASN A 520 5.20 -23.26 -25.88
N GLU A 521 6.29 -24.02 -25.99
CA GLU A 521 7.28 -24.19 -24.91
C GLU A 521 7.85 -22.86 -24.39
N LYS A 522 7.98 -21.88 -25.30
CA LYS A 522 8.47 -20.53 -25.00
C LYS A 522 7.41 -19.46 -25.25
N THR A 523 7.59 -18.34 -24.58
CA THR A 523 6.70 -17.17 -24.63
C THR A 523 6.83 -16.33 -25.92
N GLY A 524 7.84 -16.59 -26.76
CA GLY A 524 8.08 -15.87 -28.00
C GLY A 524 8.26 -14.36 -27.77
N ARG A 525 7.66 -13.50 -28.61
CA ARG A 525 7.73 -12.03 -28.48
C ARG A 525 6.60 -11.45 -27.61
N CYS A 526 6.24 -12.11 -26.50
CA CYS A 526 5.15 -11.67 -25.63
C CYS A 526 5.61 -10.59 -24.63
N LYS A 527 5.04 -9.37 -24.72
CA LYS A 527 5.38 -8.28 -23.79
C LYS A 527 4.94 -8.56 -22.34
N THR A 528 3.85 -9.33 -22.14
CA THR A 528 3.29 -9.62 -20.80
C THR A 528 4.00 -10.79 -20.13
N CYS A 529 4.29 -11.86 -20.86
CA CYS A 529 4.99 -13.04 -20.33
C CYS A 529 6.53 -12.87 -20.32
N GLY A 530 7.07 -11.91 -21.07
CA GLY A 530 8.51 -11.76 -21.30
C GLY A 530 8.92 -12.32 -22.66
N MET A 531 10.09 -11.89 -23.15
CA MET A 531 10.62 -12.31 -24.44
C MET A 531 11.38 -13.63 -24.29
N ASP A 532 11.03 -14.60 -25.11
CA ASP A 532 11.64 -15.94 -25.25
C ASP A 532 11.87 -16.70 -23.92
N MET A 533 11.07 -16.39 -22.91
CA MET A 533 11.09 -17.08 -21.62
C MET A 533 10.47 -18.48 -21.78
N PRO A 534 11.06 -19.54 -21.17
CA PRO A 534 10.39 -20.82 -21.03
C PRO A 534 9.12 -20.65 -20.20
N ARG A 535 8.01 -21.26 -20.65
CA ARG A 535 6.72 -21.18 -19.97
C ARG A 535 6.71 -21.99 -18.70
N MET A 536 7.26 -23.19 -18.75
CA MET A 536 7.40 -24.06 -17.61
C MET A 536 8.82 -23.94 -17.07
N ARG A 537 8.94 -23.79 -15.76
CA ARG A 537 10.21 -23.75 -15.04
C ARG A 537 10.14 -24.63 -13.83
N THR A 538 11.25 -25.27 -13.54
CA THR A 538 11.45 -26.10 -12.36
C THR A 538 12.48 -25.46 -11.46
N TRP A 539 12.26 -25.57 -10.15
CA TRP A 539 13.27 -25.30 -9.14
C TRP A 539 13.41 -26.61 -8.41
N THR A 540 14.63 -27.12 -8.29
CA THR A 540 14.85 -28.38 -7.57
C THR A 540 16.08 -28.20 -6.70
N ALA A 541 16.19 -28.96 -5.62
CA ALA A 541 17.38 -28.88 -4.78
C ALA A 541 18.62 -29.53 -5.43
N ALA A 542 18.47 -30.17 -6.59
CA ALA A 542 19.60 -30.52 -7.46
C ALA A 542 20.26 -29.28 -8.08
N ASP A 543 19.48 -28.24 -8.36
CA ASP A 543 19.95 -27.03 -9.03
C ASP A 543 20.17 -25.86 -8.06
N PHE A 544 19.47 -25.85 -6.92
CA PHE A 544 19.41 -24.71 -6.00
C PHE A 544 19.49 -25.11 -4.53
N SER A 545 20.23 -24.36 -3.72
CA SER A 545 20.30 -24.61 -2.26
C SER A 545 18.98 -24.32 -1.53
N ASN A 546 18.16 -23.39 -2.05
CA ASN A 546 16.81 -23.13 -1.57
C ASN A 546 15.87 -22.89 -2.77
N PRO A 547 15.21 -23.94 -3.29
CA PRO A 547 14.33 -23.86 -4.45
C PRO A 547 13.16 -22.88 -4.27
N LEU A 548 12.63 -22.76 -3.05
CA LEU A 548 11.53 -21.84 -2.72
C LEU A 548 11.94 -20.38 -2.82
N ARG A 549 13.14 -20.05 -2.35
CA ARG A 549 13.69 -18.70 -2.45
C ARG A 549 13.93 -18.33 -3.91
N GLU A 550 14.50 -19.23 -4.70
CA GLU A 550 14.78 -18.99 -6.12
C GLU A 550 13.49 -18.85 -6.95
N PHE A 551 12.46 -19.63 -6.63
CA PHE A 551 11.13 -19.44 -7.21
C PHE A 551 10.56 -18.05 -6.89
N LEU A 552 10.63 -17.62 -5.63
CA LEU A 552 10.15 -16.31 -5.20
C LEU A 552 10.96 -15.19 -5.86
N GLU A 553 12.29 -15.30 -5.92
CA GLU A 553 13.17 -14.34 -6.58
C GLU A 553 12.81 -14.21 -8.06
N TRP A 554 12.56 -15.33 -8.75
CA TRP A 554 12.08 -15.32 -10.12
C TRP A 554 10.73 -14.61 -10.24
N LEU A 555 9.74 -14.95 -9.41
CA LEU A 555 8.38 -14.41 -9.45
C LEU A 555 8.38 -12.89 -9.18
N ILE A 556 9.21 -12.46 -8.24
CA ILE A 556 9.24 -11.11 -7.68
C ILE A 556 10.13 -10.17 -8.50
N ASN A 557 11.34 -10.61 -8.84
CA ASN A 557 12.37 -9.81 -9.52
C ASN A 557 12.65 -10.31 -10.94
N GLY A 558 12.73 -11.62 -11.15
CA GLY A 558 13.12 -12.25 -12.42
C GLY A 558 12.14 -12.09 -13.58
N LEU A 559 10.87 -11.77 -13.31
CA LEU A 559 9.88 -11.47 -14.35
C LEU A 559 10.06 -10.06 -14.96
N GLY A 560 10.79 -9.15 -14.32
CA GLY A 560 11.18 -7.86 -14.87
C GLY A 560 10.17 -6.71 -14.69
N ASN A 561 10.71 -5.50 -14.52
CA ASN A 561 9.99 -4.29 -14.07
C ASN A 561 9.09 -3.63 -15.13
N LYS A 562 9.16 -4.09 -16.38
CA LYS A 562 8.45 -3.52 -17.54
C LYS A 562 7.01 -4.04 -17.70
N ARG A 563 6.57 -5.00 -16.88
CA ARG A 563 5.22 -5.58 -16.96
C ARG A 563 4.17 -4.65 -16.35
N SER A 564 3.15 -4.32 -17.13
CA SER A 564 1.98 -3.54 -16.71
C SER A 564 0.78 -4.47 -16.49
N GLY A 565 0.64 -5.06 -15.31
CA GLY A 565 -0.49 -5.96 -15.05
C GLY A 565 -0.51 -6.51 -13.62
N LYS A 566 -1.61 -7.17 -13.27
CA LYS A 566 -1.69 -7.98 -12.04
C LYS A 566 -1.19 -9.38 -12.35
N THR A 567 -0.36 -9.93 -11.47
CA THR A 567 0.02 -11.33 -11.48
C THR A 567 -0.87 -12.09 -10.52
N TYR A 568 -1.55 -13.12 -11.02
CA TYR A 568 -2.28 -14.10 -10.23
C TYR A 568 -1.43 -15.36 -10.15
N ALA A 569 -0.97 -15.71 -8.95
CA ALA A 569 -0.25 -16.94 -8.68
C ALA A 569 -1.26 -17.93 -8.07
N ILE A 570 -1.48 -19.07 -8.71
CA ILE A 570 -2.54 -20.00 -8.37
C ILE A 570 -1.93 -21.36 -8.05
N SER A 571 -2.27 -21.89 -6.87
CA SER A 571 -2.08 -23.30 -6.55
C SER A 571 -3.41 -23.96 -6.19
N HIS A 572 -3.45 -25.29 -6.20
CA HIS A 572 -4.67 -26.06 -5.91
C HIS A 572 -4.58 -26.62 -4.50
N TYR A 573 -5.50 -26.20 -3.62
CA TYR A 573 -5.50 -26.52 -2.19
C TYR A 573 -4.31 -25.93 -1.39
N GLY A 574 -3.52 -25.04 -1.99
CA GLY A 574 -2.36 -24.44 -1.34
C GLY A 574 -2.65 -23.47 -0.21
N GLY A 575 -3.92 -23.04 -0.05
CA GLY A 575 -4.34 -22.19 1.07
C GLY A 575 -4.12 -22.82 2.45
N ARG A 576 -3.95 -24.14 2.51
CA ARG A 576 -3.60 -24.89 3.73
C ARG A 576 -2.17 -25.44 3.74
N TYR A 577 -1.46 -25.36 2.62
CA TYR A 577 -0.12 -25.95 2.43
C TYR A 577 0.83 -24.93 1.78
N ASP A 578 0.95 -24.92 0.44
CA ASP A 578 1.97 -24.19 -0.33
C ASP A 578 2.09 -22.70 0.05
N MET A 579 0.95 -22.03 0.26
CA MET A 579 0.91 -20.60 0.54
C MET A 579 1.51 -20.24 1.91
N HIS A 580 1.50 -21.17 2.88
CA HIS A 580 2.13 -20.95 4.19
C HIS A 580 3.64 -20.95 4.10
N LEU A 581 4.21 -21.81 3.25
CA LEU A 581 5.65 -21.91 3.03
C LEU A 581 6.17 -20.63 2.38
N LEU A 582 5.47 -20.17 1.32
CA LEU A 582 5.77 -18.90 0.65
C LEU A 582 5.72 -17.72 1.63
N LEU A 583 4.72 -17.70 2.52
CA LEU A 583 4.54 -16.62 3.47
C LEU A 583 5.75 -16.46 4.42
N GLY A 584 6.33 -17.58 4.85
CA GLY A 584 7.53 -17.58 5.69
C GLY A 584 8.73 -16.94 4.99
N GLU A 585 9.03 -17.38 3.77
CA GLU A 585 10.16 -16.85 2.97
C GLU A 585 9.96 -15.38 2.59
N LEU A 586 8.74 -14.98 2.19
CA LEU A 586 8.40 -13.59 1.85
C LEU A 586 8.74 -12.61 2.98
N ILE A 587 8.42 -12.98 4.23
CA ILE A 587 8.64 -12.12 5.39
C ILE A 587 10.11 -12.15 5.83
N LYS A 588 10.68 -13.35 5.98
CA LYS A 588 12.03 -13.53 6.56
C LYS A 588 13.15 -13.08 5.63
N HIS A 589 13.04 -13.39 4.34
CA HIS A 589 14.14 -13.19 3.38
C HIS A 589 13.92 -12.00 2.47
N PHE A 590 12.70 -11.79 1.97
CA PHE A 590 12.41 -10.66 1.08
C PHE A 590 12.01 -9.38 1.85
N GLY A 591 11.75 -9.48 3.15
CA GLY A 591 11.27 -8.35 3.96
C GLY A 591 9.94 -7.77 3.45
N ILE A 592 9.15 -8.59 2.75
CA ILE A 592 7.84 -8.21 2.19
C ILE A 592 6.77 -8.61 3.19
N GLU A 593 5.96 -7.64 3.62
CA GLU A 593 4.77 -7.90 4.42
C GLU A 593 3.52 -7.93 3.51
N PRO A 594 3.02 -9.11 3.10
CA PRO A 594 1.86 -9.21 2.24
C PRO A 594 0.57 -8.92 3.02
N LYS A 595 -0.45 -8.43 2.32
CA LYS A 595 -1.82 -8.36 2.86
C LYS A 595 -2.46 -9.75 2.76
N ILE A 596 -2.88 -10.31 3.89
CA ILE A 596 -3.44 -11.66 3.96
C ILE A 596 -4.95 -11.61 4.17
N THR A 597 -5.69 -12.43 3.42
CA THR A 597 -7.11 -12.75 3.65
C THR A 597 -7.19 -14.22 4.09
N ARG A 598 -7.67 -14.49 5.31
CA ARG A 598 -7.70 -15.84 5.89
C ARG A 598 -8.88 -16.08 6.83
N THR A 599 -9.22 -17.35 7.06
CA THR A 599 -10.08 -17.80 8.18
C THR A 599 -9.38 -18.95 8.88
N GLY A 600 -9.09 -18.80 10.18
CA GLY A 600 -8.22 -19.73 10.89
C GLY A 600 -6.87 -19.88 10.17
N ASN A 601 -6.45 -21.12 9.94
CA ASN A 601 -5.21 -21.44 9.21
C ASN A 601 -5.39 -21.54 7.69
N LYS A 602 -6.61 -21.35 7.15
CA LYS A 602 -6.82 -21.36 5.69
C LYS A 602 -6.56 -19.96 5.12
N LEU A 603 -5.57 -19.84 4.25
CA LEU A 603 -5.25 -18.63 3.48
C LEU A 603 -6.10 -18.62 2.20
N TYR A 604 -6.91 -17.58 2.00
CA TYR A 604 -7.69 -17.39 0.77
C TYR A 604 -6.94 -16.52 -0.25
N GLU A 605 -6.20 -15.52 0.23
CA GLU A 605 -5.38 -14.66 -0.60
C GLU A 605 -4.15 -14.16 0.18
N VAL A 606 -2.98 -14.22 -0.45
CA VAL A 606 -1.77 -13.51 0.01
C VAL A 606 -1.43 -12.48 -1.06
N LEU A 607 -1.52 -11.19 -0.73
CA LEU A 607 -1.43 -10.09 -1.69
C LEU A 607 -0.19 -9.23 -1.46
N ILE A 608 0.69 -9.20 -2.45
CA ILE A 608 1.83 -8.27 -2.54
C ILE A 608 1.38 -7.07 -3.38
N LYS A 609 1.31 -5.89 -2.75
CA LYS A 609 0.94 -4.65 -3.46
C LYS A 609 2.12 -4.11 -4.25
N LYS A 610 1.82 -3.54 -5.42
CA LYS A 610 2.81 -2.86 -6.27
C LYS A 610 3.56 -1.78 -5.46
N GLN A 611 4.88 -1.89 -5.41
CA GLN A 611 5.78 -0.86 -4.89
C GLN A 611 6.57 -0.25 -6.05
N ARG A 612 6.83 1.07 -5.99
CA ARG A 612 7.54 1.77 -7.06
C ARG A 612 8.97 1.20 -7.18
N ASN A 613 9.30 0.66 -8.36
CA ASN A 613 10.61 0.09 -8.73
C ASN A 613 11.10 -1.13 -7.93
N ARG A 614 10.22 -1.87 -7.25
CA ARG A 614 10.61 -3.13 -6.57
C ARG A 614 9.87 -4.35 -7.10
N PHE A 615 8.56 -4.46 -6.85
CA PHE A 615 7.83 -5.71 -7.09
C PHE A 615 6.50 -5.50 -7.84
N PRO A 616 6.11 -6.42 -8.73
CA PRO A 616 4.81 -6.37 -9.40
C PRO A 616 3.67 -6.62 -8.42
N TYR A 617 2.44 -6.28 -8.82
CA TYR A 617 1.25 -6.63 -8.03
C TYR A 617 1.03 -8.15 -8.14
N ILE A 618 1.24 -8.90 -7.06
CA ILE A 618 1.10 -10.36 -7.04
C ILE A 618 0.00 -10.76 -6.06
N SER A 619 -0.94 -11.59 -6.51
CA SER A 619 -2.01 -12.15 -5.70
C SER A 619 -1.91 -13.67 -5.75
N PHE A 620 -1.47 -14.29 -4.65
CA PHE A 620 -1.50 -15.73 -4.46
C PHE A 620 -2.91 -16.17 -4.06
N ARG A 621 -3.46 -17.16 -4.76
CA ARG A 621 -4.84 -17.64 -4.57
C ARG A 621 -4.90 -19.15 -4.67
N ASP A 622 -5.88 -19.72 -4.00
CA ASP A 622 -6.15 -21.16 -3.99
C ASP A 622 -7.37 -21.46 -4.88
N SER A 623 -7.14 -22.22 -5.95
CA SER A 623 -8.18 -22.61 -6.93
C SER A 623 -9.24 -23.54 -6.35
N PHE A 624 -8.94 -24.26 -5.26
CA PHE A 624 -9.92 -25.09 -4.55
C PHE A 624 -11.10 -24.28 -4.03
N ASN A 625 -10.94 -22.97 -3.82
CA ASN A 625 -12.06 -22.10 -3.40
C ASN A 625 -13.09 -21.86 -4.51
N TRP A 626 -12.74 -22.11 -5.77
CA TRP A 626 -13.66 -21.98 -6.90
C TRP A 626 -14.26 -23.32 -7.29
N THR A 627 -13.45 -24.37 -7.28
CA THR A 627 -13.88 -25.69 -7.77
C THR A 627 -14.43 -26.59 -6.66
N MET A 628 -13.94 -26.47 -5.43
CA MET A 628 -14.32 -27.29 -4.26
C MET A 628 -14.22 -28.81 -4.51
N LEU A 629 -13.36 -29.23 -5.45
CA LEU A 629 -13.16 -30.62 -5.87
C LEU A 629 -11.66 -30.94 -5.88
N LYS A 630 -11.32 -32.22 -5.72
CA LYS A 630 -9.94 -32.68 -5.90
C LYS A 630 -9.51 -32.51 -7.36
N LEU A 631 -8.24 -32.22 -7.57
CA LEU A 631 -7.65 -32.09 -8.91
C LEU A 631 -7.98 -33.27 -9.85
N GLU A 632 -7.93 -34.50 -9.33
CA GLU A 632 -8.24 -35.73 -10.09
C GLU A 632 -9.70 -35.83 -10.56
N GLN A 633 -10.61 -35.10 -9.93
CA GLN A 633 -12.06 -35.13 -10.23
C GLN A 633 -12.49 -34.05 -11.23
N LEU A 634 -11.66 -33.01 -11.42
CA LEU A 634 -11.99 -31.86 -12.25
C LEU A 634 -12.21 -32.20 -13.74
N PRO A 635 -11.46 -33.09 -14.42
CA PRO A 635 -11.71 -33.37 -15.84
C PRO A 635 -13.12 -33.91 -16.06
N LYS A 636 -13.51 -34.87 -15.22
CA LYS A 636 -14.82 -35.50 -15.28
C LYS A 636 -15.94 -34.52 -14.92
N ALA A 637 -15.75 -33.69 -13.91
CA ALA A 637 -16.75 -32.72 -13.47
C ALA A 637 -17.00 -31.61 -14.51
N LEU A 638 -15.99 -31.25 -15.30
CA LEU A 638 -16.04 -30.20 -16.32
C LEU A 638 -16.21 -30.73 -17.75
N ALA A 639 -16.37 -32.05 -17.93
CA ALA A 639 -16.44 -32.72 -19.23
C ALA A 639 -15.29 -32.35 -20.19
N LEU A 640 -14.09 -32.19 -19.64
CA LEU A 640 -12.90 -31.86 -20.42
C LEU A 640 -12.33 -33.12 -21.06
N GLU A 641 -12.22 -33.12 -22.39
CA GLU A 641 -11.47 -34.12 -23.16
C GLU A 641 -9.97 -33.86 -23.01
N ILE A 642 -9.43 -34.20 -21.84
CA ILE A 642 -8.00 -34.21 -21.63
C ILE A 642 -7.50 -35.56 -22.14
N ASP A 643 -6.61 -35.54 -23.14
CA ASP A 643 -5.92 -36.75 -23.57
C ASP A 643 -5.29 -37.38 -22.33
N GLU A 644 -5.83 -38.53 -21.92
CA GLU A 644 -5.58 -39.08 -20.61
C GLU A 644 -4.13 -39.59 -20.54
N GLY A 645 -3.21 -38.69 -20.18
CA GLY A 645 -2.20 -38.99 -19.16
C GLY A 645 -2.83 -39.32 -17.78
N GLY A 646 -4.12 -39.65 -17.77
CA GLY A 646 -5.10 -39.76 -16.70
C GLY A 646 -4.99 -41.02 -15.84
N LYS A 647 -3.86 -41.74 -15.91
CA LYS A 647 -3.53 -42.78 -14.93
C LYS A 647 -2.11 -42.69 -14.37
N SER A 648 -1.39 -41.59 -14.55
CA SER A 648 -0.03 -41.54 -14.00
C SER A 648 -0.06 -41.35 -12.48
N PHE A 649 0.26 -42.40 -11.73
CA PHE A 649 0.59 -42.26 -10.32
C PHE A 649 1.94 -41.54 -10.20
N PHE A 650 2.10 -40.74 -9.14
CA PHE A 650 3.36 -40.05 -8.87
C PHE A 650 4.13 -40.78 -7.77
N PRO A 651 5.42 -41.09 -7.96
CA PRO A 651 6.22 -41.81 -6.97
C PRO A 651 6.71 -40.85 -5.89
N HIS A 652 5.82 -40.44 -4.98
CA HIS A 652 6.14 -39.51 -3.89
C HIS A 652 7.34 -39.97 -3.05
N GLY A 653 7.51 -41.28 -2.87
CA GLY A 653 8.65 -41.87 -2.15
C GLY A 653 9.97 -41.82 -2.90
N TRP A 654 9.98 -41.52 -4.20
CA TRP A 654 11.21 -41.41 -5.02
C TRP A 654 11.80 -39.99 -5.02
N ASN A 655 11.10 -39.02 -4.41
CA ASN A 655 11.45 -37.60 -4.39
C ASN A 655 12.62 -37.29 -3.44
N PHE A 656 13.83 -37.73 -3.82
CA PHE A 656 15.10 -37.42 -3.16
C PHE A 656 15.98 -36.58 -4.09
N ASN A 657 16.76 -35.61 -3.57
CA ASN A 657 17.72 -34.83 -4.36
C ASN A 657 18.63 -35.67 -5.25
N LYS A 658 19.23 -36.73 -4.69
CA LYS A 658 20.11 -37.65 -5.43
C LYS A 658 19.44 -38.32 -6.63
N ASN A 659 18.10 -38.41 -6.63
CA ASN A 659 17.31 -39.06 -7.67
C ASN A 659 16.81 -38.09 -8.75
N MET A 660 16.98 -36.78 -8.59
CA MET A 660 16.45 -35.77 -9.52
C MET A 660 17.02 -35.89 -10.93
N ASN A 661 18.32 -36.23 -11.04
CA ASN A 661 19.03 -36.38 -12.32
C ASN A 661 19.19 -37.83 -12.78
N VAL A 662 18.57 -38.78 -12.07
CA VAL A 662 18.67 -40.22 -12.39
C VAL A 662 17.66 -40.56 -13.49
N ARG A 663 18.16 -41.23 -14.53
CA ARG A 663 17.34 -41.86 -15.57
C ARG A 663 17.24 -43.35 -15.29
N LEU A 664 16.02 -43.88 -15.29
CA LEU A 664 15.77 -45.31 -15.11
C LEU A 664 15.26 -45.92 -16.41
N ASP A 665 15.72 -47.12 -16.72
CA ASP A 665 15.21 -47.98 -17.79
C ASP A 665 13.98 -48.76 -17.30
N GLY A 666 13.02 -48.03 -16.74
CA GLY A 666 11.82 -48.55 -16.09
C GLY A 666 11.26 -47.56 -15.05
N LEU A 667 10.06 -47.83 -14.53
CA LEU A 667 9.47 -47.03 -13.46
C LEU A 667 10.19 -47.27 -12.12
N PRO A 668 10.17 -46.29 -11.19
CA PRO A 668 10.55 -46.51 -9.79
C PRO A 668 9.79 -47.70 -9.19
N ASP A 669 10.38 -48.38 -8.22
CA ASP A 669 9.75 -49.50 -7.51
C ASP A 669 8.35 -49.13 -6.96
N GLN A 670 7.42 -50.08 -6.96
CA GLN A 670 6.04 -49.89 -6.49
C GLN A 670 5.95 -49.30 -5.09
N GLN A 671 6.91 -49.63 -4.19
CA GLN A 671 6.94 -49.11 -2.83
C GLN A 671 6.98 -47.57 -2.77
N TYR A 672 7.60 -46.92 -3.76
CA TYR A 672 7.73 -45.47 -3.81
C TYR A 672 6.44 -44.73 -4.18
N TYR A 673 5.37 -45.46 -4.51
CA TYR A 673 4.05 -44.91 -4.76
C TYR A 673 3.11 -45.03 -3.55
N TYR A 674 3.59 -45.61 -2.44
CA TYR A 674 2.81 -45.85 -1.22
C TYR A 674 1.49 -46.62 -1.44
N PRO A 675 1.50 -47.80 -2.08
CA PRO A 675 0.29 -48.57 -2.39
C PRO A 675 -0.53 -48.94 -1.14
N ASP A 676 0.12 -49.10 0.01
CA ASP A 676 -0.55 -49.43 1.29
C ASP A 676 -1.36 -48.26 1.87
N SER A 677 -1.04 -47.02 1.48
CA SER A 677 -1.83 -45.84 1.86
C SER A 677 -3.07 -45.64 0.97
N MET A 678 -3.17 -46.39 -0.14
CA MET A 678 -4.27 -46.28 -1.09
C MET A 678 -5.46 -47.13 -0.64
N GLY A 679 -6.69 -46.60 -0.82
CA GLY A 679 -7.90 -47.41 -0.67
C GLY A 679 -7.96 -48.57 -1.69
N LYS A 680 -8.66 -49.66 -1.35
CA LYS A 680 -8.69 -50.92 -2.12
C LYS A 680 -8.90 -50.74 -3.63
N GLU A 681 -9.87 -49.91 -4.04
CA GLU A 681 -10.18 -49.69 -5.46
C GLU A 681 -9.07 -48.90 -6.19
N ARG A 682 -8.46 -47.92 -5.51
CA ARG A 682 -7.36 -47.11 -6.08
C ARG A 682 -6.09 -47.94 -6.19
N ARG A 683 -5.81 -48.81 -5.22
CA ARG A 683 -4.69 -49.75 -5.25
C ARG A 683 -4.78 -50.72 -6.43
N LYS A 684 -5.97 -51.28 -6.69
CA LYS A 684 -6.18 -52.15 -7.86
C LYS A 684 -5.88 -51.42 -9.18
N LYS A 685 -6.36 -50.17 -9.31
CA LYS A 685 -6.07 -49.32 -10.48
C LYS A 685 -4.58 -48.98 -10.60
N PHE A 686 -3.86 -48.84 -9.48
CA PHE A 686 -2.42 -48.64 -9.45
C PHE A 686 -1.66 -49.86 -9.96
N GLU A 687 -1.97 -51.05 -9.44
CA GLU A 687 -1.31 -52.31 -9.81
C GLU A 687 -1.50 -52.61 -11.30
N GLU A 688 -2.72 -52.48 -11.83
CA GLU A 688 -3.03 -52.63 -13.26
C GLU A 688 -2.26 -51.62 -14.13
N TRP A 689 -2.13 -50.38 -13.66
CA TRP A 689 -1.37 -49.35 -14.36
C TRP A 689 0.13 -49.63 -14.34
N TYR A 690 0.68 -49.97 -13.18
CA TYR A 690 2.10 -50.17 -12.98
C TYR A 690 2.60 -51.34 -13.84
N GLU A 691 1.91 -52.47 -13.82
CA GLU A 691 2.28 -53.64 -14.63
C GLU A 691 2.29 -53.35 -16.13
N LYS A 692 1.35 -52.53 -16.61
CA LYS A 692 1.24 -52.19 -18.03
C LYS A 692 2.42 -51.34 -18.54
N ILE A 693 3.02 -50.51 -17.69
CA ILE A 693 4.00 -49.50 -18.13
C ILE A 693 5.32 -49.51 -17.35
N LYS A 694 5.58 -50.50 -16.48
CA LYS A 694 6.79 -50.60 -15.66
C LYS A 694 8.10 -50.59 -16.43
N MET A 695 8.09 -51.00 -17.71
CA MET A 695 9.27 -51.00 -18.60
C MET A 695 9.50 -49.66 -19.30
N ASN A 696 8.62 -48.66 -19.10
CA ASN A 696 8.79 -47.36 -19.73
C ASN A 696 9.92 -46.58 -19.04
N HIS A 697 10.80 -45.99 -19.84
CA HIS A 697 11.86 -45.10 -19.36
C HIS A 697 11.29 -43.99 -18.48
N PHE A 698 11.94 -43.73 -17.36
CA PHE A 698 11.50 -42.77 -16.37
C PHE A 698 12.52 -41.65 -16.17
N VAL A 699 12.03 -40.41 -16.28
CA VAL A 699 12.75 -39.19 -15.97
C VAL A 699 11.93 -38.39 -14.96
N PHE A 700 12.44 -38.25 -13.74
CA PHE A 700 11.68 -37.72 -12.60
C PHE A 700 11.22 -36.26 -12.82
N VAL A 701 12.11 -35.39 -13.32
CA VAL A 701 11.83 -33.96 -13.61
C VAL A 701 10.71 -33.78 -14.65
N ASN A 702 10.65 -34.66 -15.66
CA ASN A 702 9.57 -34.64 -16.65
C ASN A 702 8.22 -35.00 -16.01
N LYS A 703 8.23 -35.77 -14.92
CA LYS A 703 6.99 -36.17 -14.24
C LYS A 703 6.47 -35.11 -13.28
N LEU A 704 7.34 -34.35 -12.63
CA LEU A 704 7.00 -33.12 -11.89
C LEU A 704 6.29 -32.10 -12.80
N SER A 705 6.88 -31.84 -13.97
CA SER A 705 6.34 -30.93 -14.99
C SER A 705 4.90 -31.26 -15.42
N ASN A 706 4.55 -32.55 -15.45
CA ASN A 706 3.22 -33.01 -15.86
C ASN A 706 2.12 -32.70 -14.82
N ILE A 707 2.47 -32.49 -13.54
CA ILE A 707 1.50 -32.18 -12.48
C ILE A 707 0.93 -30.78 -12.67
N VAL A 708 1.79 -29.79 -12.92
CA VAL A 708 1.37 -28.40 -13.17
C VAL A 708 0.60 -28.27 -14.49
N ASN A 709 0.94 -29.04 -15.51
CA ASN A 709 0.15 -29.09 -16.75
C ASN A 709 -1.29 -29.58 -16.48
N LYS A 710 -1.49 -30.57 -15.60
CA LYS A 710 -2.83 -31.01 -15.20
C LYS A 710 -3.59 -29.90 -14.47
N MET A 711 -2.94 -29.18 -13.54
CA MET A 711 -3.55 -28.03 -12.86
C MET A 711 -4.02 -26.91 -13.77
N PHE A 712 -3.45 -26.81 -14.97
CA PHE A 712 -3.76 -25.73 -15.90
C PHE A 712 -4.85 -26.06 -16.93
N VAL A 713 -5.04 -27.33 -17.29
CA VAL A 713 -6.20 -27.68 -18.13
C VAL A 713 -7.53 -27.33 -17.43
N PHE A 714 -7.48 -27.12 -16.10
CA PHE A 714 -8.54 -26.55 -15.26
C PHE A 714 -8.31 -25.06 -15.00
#